data_AF-A0A1W6LJ53-F1
#
_entry.id   AF-A0A1W6LJ53-F1
#
_cell.length_a   1.000
_cell.length_b   1.000
_cell.length_c   1.000
_cell.angle_alpha   90.00
_cell.angle_beta   90.00
_cell.angle_gamma   90.00
#
_symmetry.space_group_name_H-M   'P 1'
#
loop_
_entity.id
_entity.type
_entity.pdbx_description
1 polymer ?
#
loop_
_entity_poly.entity_id
_entity_poly.type
_entity_poly.pdbx_seq_one_letter_code
_entity_poly.pdbx_strand_id
1 'polypeptide(L)'
;MKFNKITRRDLLKTSGGLASAILLSGKVLPGSDMCFAQGGSSKVKIFAVGDAHFGWDNGEQPSPEYQEQLMETIMNRFPDLDAFVDTGDAHHNYAVEADKGRWTDVIQGGCRTSQFFYAAGNHEVDKWNAEYDPEEFAEKLGSVACRPYYSFDIKGIHFISLPELARANYITEEEIEWLKLDLAVNQGKTTVIFSHNSLAGTTEYYTDQAYRQVANSQTILDIINQHPNVLAWLHGHNHTYEVVPKSGKVYVSLGRIGGFANESVLPYDLGGFYLEAGSDYLTVRGYNAEADKFFDEISSDYSFLNHTINGSTSLNLSEKPAISYGFGGARDGQIISAFNHHCNAGGSDPLLIGGSDKEKEILNTGEGKRELFITGTDTQIFNFNKDFLWHEQRPSGGIMAPGFHLPPDKYEWSNSKLRLLSNESGNTYFCVPMRGAARNSYLRCPPGETYKFRMKMDCHSGGQNLLVKCNVYDNNQNVLETLIKPSVTLGSGMQTLDYDFEIPSFETFACNNKPNTLEYDIEVAGTENQDLIYNDITSDRKVQIGFEAVFSNFSEYIDIDQAEVMFADADGQTSTVNPGVKADGTNCSFSGTLSSSQIESYQLPVKTPERSVFEVSAGGSRRLSWLVRQTAPAWQVRNAPVADKGSFIEVGPMRNDYSPKEEIVIAPTSQTNSPFIHRLRHISKAKIFPDKGNKTLIADIEKLSGEGEIIAASSEIPKRVMGASGWSYSNGLVTAQIKQQGRVVMKF
;
A
#
# COMPACT_ATOMS: atom_id res chain seq x y z
N MET A 1 9.24 29.73 -24.48
CA MET A 1 10.49 30.49 -24.30
C MET A 1 11.62 29.47 -24.20
N LYS A 2 12.72 29.63 -24.95
CA LYS A 2 13.89 28.75 -24.83
C LYS A 2 14.65 29.13 -23.57
N PHE A 3 14.62 28.29 -22.54
CA PHE A 3 15.46 28.46 -21.36
C PHE A 3 16.91 28.14 -21.74
N ASN A 4 17.83 29.08 -21.47
CA ASN A 4 19.25 28.85 -21.65
C ASN A 4 19.73 27.89 -20.55
N LYS A 5 20.34 26.76 -20.95
CA LYS A 5 21.00 25.82 -20.04
C LYS A 5 22.11 26.55 -19.27
N ILE A 6 21.92 26.70 -17.96
CA ILE A 6 23.01 27.01 -17.03
C ILE A 6 23.83 25.73 -16.89
N THR A 7 25.14 25.80 -17.14
CA THR A 7 26.01 24.61 -17.10
C THR A 7 26.73 24.49 -15.76
N ARG A 8 27.20 23.29 -15.40
CA ARG A 8 28.07 23.02 -14.21
C ARG A 8 29.24 24.03 -14.06
N ARG A 9 29.68 24.64 -15.15
CA ARG A 9 30.76 25.64 -15.19
C ARG A 9 30.35 27.04 -14.73
N ASP A 10 29.06 27.36 -14.72
CA ASP A 10 28.53 28.65 -14.31
C ASP A 10 28.31 28.70 -12.79
N LEU A 11 27.93 27.57 -12.17
CA LEU A 11 27.84 27.40 -10.71
C LEU A 11 29.20 27.43 -9.98
N LEU A 12 30.27 27.01 -10.66
CA LEU A 12 31.64 27.04 -10.12
C LEU A 12 32.32 28.42 -10.20
N LYS A 13 31.71 29.40 -10.89
CA LYS A 13 32.25 30.76 -11.00
C LYS A 13 31.72 31.73 -9.93
N THR A 14 30.57 31.43 -9.33
CA THR A 14 29.97 32.22 -8.24
C THR A 14 30.43 31.79 -6.84
N SER A 15 31.18 30.68 -6.73
CA SER A 15 31.73 30.13 -5.48
C SER A 15 33.24 30.39 -5.28
N GLY A 16 33.85 31.17 -6.16
CA GLY A 16 35.26 31.55 -6.08
C GLY A 16 35.54 32.63 -5.03
N GLY A 17 35.59 32.26 -3.75
CA GLY A 17 36.19 33.11 -2.73
C GLY A 17 35.70 32.92 -1.30
N LEU A 18 35.97 31.76 -0.69
CA LEU A 18 36.25 31.64 0.75
C LEU A 18 36.74 30.22 1.05
N ALA A 19 38.01 29.97 0.75
CA ALA A 19 38.76 28.89 1.38
C ALA A 19 39.07 29.32 2.82
N SER A 20 38.30 28.82 3.78
CA SER A 20 38.67 28.81 5.19
C SER A 20 38.28 27.47 5.80
N ALA A 21 39.29 26.79 6.32
CA ALA A 21 39.25 25.46 6.88
C ALA A 21 38.09 25.26 7.89
N ILE A 22 37.23 24.29 7.63
CA ILE A 22 36.35 23.74 8.65
C ILE A 22 37.17 22.71 9.43
N LEU A 23 37.66 23.15 10.59
CA LEU A 23 38.12 22.26 11.65
C LEU A 23 36.93 21.42 12.10
N LEU A 24 36.99 20.12 11.81
CA LEU A 24 36.18 19.07 12.41
C LEU A 24 36.48 19.00 13.92
N SER A 25 35.84 19.86 14.71
CA SER A 25 35.66 19.62 16.14
C SER A 25 34.33 18.93 16.32
N GLY A 26 34.36 17.63 16.60
CA GLY A 26 33.20 16.85 17.01
C GLY A 26 32.51 17.52 18.19
N LYS A 27 31.38 18.16 17.91
CA LYS A 27 30.33 18.35 18.90
C LYS A 27 29.30 17.28 18.61
N VAL A 28 29.30 16.24 19.44
CA VAL A 28 28.10 15.45 19.71
C VAL A 28 27.03 16.47 20.10
N LEU A 29 26.11 16.77 19.20
CA LEU A 29 24.90 17.48 19.57
C LEU A 29 24.13 16.53 20.52
N PRO A 30 23.71 16.99 21.71
CA PRO A 30 22.83 16.19 22.56
C PRO A 30 21.60 15.86 21.73
N GLY A 31 21.27 14.56 21.60
CA GLY A 31 20.04 14.13 20.95
C GLY A 31 18.87 14.93 21.51
N SER A 32 18.17 15.65 20.64
CA SER A 32 17.08 16.54 21.04
C SER A 32 15.98 15.73 21.70
N ASP A 33 15.47 16.26 22.82
CA ASP A 33 14.34 15.73 23.56
C ASP A 33 13.20 15.29 22.63
N MET A 34 12.54 14.18 22.95
CA MET A 34 11.17 13.99 22.49
C MET A 34 10.36 15.22 22.91
N CYS A 35 10.09 16.13 21.96
CA CYS A 35 9.23 17.27 22.21
C CYS A 35 7.80 16.76 22.37
N PHE A 36 7.39 16.57 23.62
CA PHE A 36 5.98 16.58 23.98
C PHE A 36 5.44 17.97 23.65
N ALA A 37 4.82 18.10 22.47
CA ALA A 37 4.33 19.37 21.98
C ALA A 37 3.31 19.96 22.99
N GLN A 38 3.63 21.13 23.55
CA GLN A 38 2.69 21.89 24.35
C GLN A 38 1.76 22.69 23.43
N GLY A 39 0.51 22.25 23.32
CA GLY A 39 -0.57 22.98 22.65
C GLY A 39 -0.98 22.35 21.32
N GLY A 40 -2.30 22.15 21.13
CA GLY A 40 -2.82 21.59 19.90
C GLY A 40 -2.54 22.51 18.70
N SER A 41 -1.81 21.99 17.71
CA SER A 41 -1.57 22.69 16.44
C SER A 41 -2.92 23.07 15.80
N SER A 42 -3.09 24.33 15.41
CA SER A 42 -4.28 24.84 14.72
C SER A 42 -4.39 24.41 13.25
N LYS A 43 -3.63 23.36 12.87
CA LYS A 43 -3.38 22.91 11.51
C LYS A 43 -2.93 21.46 11.48
N VAL A 44 -3.08 20.81 10.34
CA VAL A 44 -2.49 19.50 10.03
C VAL A 44 -1.08 19.71 9.47
N LYS A 45 -0.11 18.91 9.94
CA LYS A 45 1.29 18.95 9.49
C LYS A 45 1.77 17.56 9.08
N ILE A 46 2.19 17.42 7.82
CA ILE A 46 2.69 16.17 7.26
C ILE A 46 4.06 16.43 6.63
N PHE A 47 4.99 15.49 6.76
CA PHE A 47 6.19 15.47 5.94
C PHE A 47 6.19 14.23 5.06
N ALA A 48 6.50 14.39 3.78
CA ALA A 48 6.49 13.32 2.80
C ALA A 48 7.85 13.17 2.12
N VAL A 49 8.31 11.93 1.98
CA VAL A 49 9.52 11.52 1.24
C VAL A 49 9.18 10.39 0.26
N GLY A 50 10.16 9.96 -0.52
CA GLY A 50 10.09 8.79 -1.38
C GLY A 50 11.47 8.44 -1.92
N ASP A 51 11.55 7.34 -2.66
CA ASP A 51 12.71 6.95 -3.46
C ASP A 51 13.99 6.79 -2.61
N ALA A 52 13.86 6.08 -1.48
CA ALA A 52 14.99 5.82 -0.57
C ALA A 52 15.99 4.81 -1.14
N HIS A 53 15.51 3.84 -1.93
CA HIS A 53 16.29 2.83 -2.65
C HIS A 53 17.39 2.14 -1.83
N PHE A 54 17.09 1.75 -0.59
CA PHE A 54 18.04 0.93 0.19
C PHE A 54 18.46 -0.33 -0.59
N GLY A 55 19.75 -0.66 -0.53
CA GLY A 55 20.34 -1.79 -1.28
C GLY A 55 20.67 -1.49 -2.74
N TRP A 56 20.57 -0.23 -3.19
CA TRP A 56 21.04 0.15 -4.52
C TRP A 56 22.58 0.32 -4.56
N ASP A 57 23.27 -0.59 -5.24
CA ASP A 57 24.72 -0.51 -5.44
C ASP A 57 25.09 0.47 -6.57
N ASN A 58 25.02 1.77 -6.24
CA ASN A 58 25.38 2.87 -7.14
C ASN A 58 26.05 4.00 -6.34
N GLY A 59 27.01 4.70 -6.95
CA GLY A 59 27.72 5.81 -6.31
C GLY A 59 26.87 7.05 -6.00
N GLU A 60 25.67 7.17 -6.59
CA GLU A 60 24.72 8.23 -6.27
C GLU A 60 23.82 7.91 -5.06
N GLN A 61 23.75 6.64 -4.65
CA GLN A 61 22.97 6.20 -3.51
C GLN A 61 23.64 6.70 -2.22
N PRO A 62 22.95 7.52 -1.40
CA PRO A 62 23.48 7.90 -0.09
C PRO A 62 23.61 6.67 0.82
N SER A 63 24.64 6.65 1.67
CA SER A 63 24.80 5.57 2.64
C SER A 63 23.60 5.53 3.60
N PRO A 64 23.25 4.35 4.15
CA PRO A 64 22.20 4.22 5.15
C PRO A 64 22.35 5.20 6.32
N GLU A 65 23.58 5.40 6.80
CA GLU A 65 23.90 6.32 7.91
C GLU A 65 23.68 7.78 7.52
N TYR A 66 23.93 8.14 6.25
CA TYR A 66 23.64 9.48 5.78
C TYR A 66 22.13 9.72 5.66
N GLN A 67 21.38 8.74 5.16
CA GLN A 67 19.91 8.81 5.15
C GLN A 67 19.33 8.91 6.58
N GLU A 68 19.92 8.21 7.54
CA GLU A 68 19.55 8.34 8.97
C GLU A 68 19.78 9.76 9.48
N GLN A 69 20.91 10.39 9.15
CA GLN A 69 21.18 11.80 9.50
C GLN A 69 20.20 12.78 8.85
N LEU A 70 19.78 12.53 7.62
CA LEU A 70 18.77 13.36 6.93
C LEU A 70 17.41 13.22 7.60
N MET A 71 17.01 11.99 7.96
CA MET A 71 15.80 11.74 8.74
C MET A 71 15.87 12.43 10.10
N GLU A 72 17.00 12.38 10.81
CA GLU A 72 17.18 13.13 12.06
C GLU A 72 17.02 14.64 11.85
N THR A 73 17.59 15.18 10.77
CA THR A 73 17.47 16.60 10.42
C THR A 73 16.01 17.00 10.21
N ILE A 74 15.27 16.22 9.42
CA ILE A 74 13.84 16.43 9.17
C ILE A 74 13.05 16.37 10.48
N MET A 75 13.24 15.32 11.29
CA MET A 75 12.48 15.13 12.54
C MET A 75 12.86 16.15 13.63
N ASN A 76 14.05 16.74 13.57
CA ASN A 76 14.45 17.85 14.45
C ASN A 76 13.85 19.18 14.00
N ARG A 77 13.75 19.40 12.68
CA ARG A 77 13.10 20.59 12.11
C ARG A 77 11.60 20.60 12.36
N PHE A 78 10.97 19.44 12.25
CA PHE A 78 9.52 19.27 12.35
C PHE A 78 9.17 18.30 13.49
N PRO A 79 9.38 18.71 14.76
CA PRO A 79 9.15 17.81 15.91
C PRO A 79 7.67 17.53 16.20
N ASP A 80 6.75 18.28 15.59
CA ASP A 80 5.32 18.25 15.87
C ASP A 80 4.44 17.79 14.69
N LEU A 81 5.02 16.98 13.77
CA LEU A 81 4.30 16.37 12.66
C LEU A 81 3.16 15.46 13.16
N ASP A 82 1.99 15.58 12.54
CA ASP A 82 0.86 14.68 12.78
C ASP A 82 1.08 13.31 12.11
N ALA A 83 1.74 13.30 10.96
CA ALA A 83 2.22 12.09 10.31
C ALA A 83 3.44 12.33 9.40
N PHE A 84 4.10 11.23 9.07
CA PHE A 84 5.17 11.11 8.10
C PHE A 84 4.72 10.12 7.02
N VAL A 85 4.97 10.43 5.76
CA VAL A 85 4.54 9.60 4.61
C VAL A 85 5.75 9.27 3.75
N ASP A 86 5.88 8.01 3.36
CA ASP A 86 6.81 7.56 2.33
C ASP A 86 6.01 7.11 1.10
N THR A 87 6.41 7.56 -0.09
CA THR A 87 5.74 7.31 -1.37
C THR A 87 6.38 6.22 -2.22
N GLY A 88 7.18 5.35 -1.62
CA GLY A 88 7.59 4.09 -2.23
C GLY A 88 9.02 4.10 -2.73
N ASP A 89 9.40 2.99 -3.35
CA ASP A 89 10.79 2.68 -3.70
C ASP A 89 11.67 2.68 -2.44
N ALA A 90 11.13 2.04 -1.40
CA ALA A 90 11.76 1.85 -0.10
C ALA A 90 13.11 1.14 -0.23
N HIS A 91 13.19 0.17 -1.13
CA HIS A 91 14.41 -0.55 -1.45
C HIS A 91 14.58 -0.72 -2.96
N HIS A 92 15.76 -1.11 -3.43
CA HIS A 92 15.95 -1.41 -4.85
C HIS A 92 15.61 -2.88 -5.19
N ASN A 93 15.44 -3.21 -6.48
CA ASN A 93 14.91 -4.52 -6.92
C ASN A 93 15.70 -5.72 -6.40
N TYR A 94 17.02 -5.60 -6.32
CA TYR A 94 17.95 -6.64 -5.90
C TYR A 94 18.45 -6.47 -4.46
N ALA A 95 17.78 -5.63 -3.67
CA ALA A 95 18.09 -5.45 -2.26
C ALA A 95 17.94 -6.76 -1.48
N VAL A 96 18.95 -7.07 -0.65
CA VAL A 96 18.88 -8.21 0.28
C VAL A 96 18.01 -7.86 1.49
N GLU A 97 17.58 -8.87 2.27
CA GLU A 97 16.70 -8.64 3.43
C GLU A 97 17.23 -7.59 4.41
N ALA A 98 18.55 -7.56 4.63
CA ALA A 98 19.18 -6.56 5.50
C ALA A 98 18.95 -5.11 5.02
N ASP A 99 18.91 -4.87 3.71
CA ASP A 99 18.64 -3.54 3.15
C ASP A 99 17.17 -3.15 3.27
N LYS A 100 16.26 -4.10 3.11
CA LYS A 100 14.82 -3.89 3.38
C LYS A 100 14.60 -3.57 4.86
N GLY A 101 15.34 -4.24 5.75
CA GLY A 101 15.37 -3.95 7.18
C GLY A 101 15.90 -2.56 7.50
N ARG A 102 16.89 -2.05 6.75
CA ARG A 102 17.41 -0.68 6.94
C ARG A 102 16.37 0.38 6.64
N TRP A 103 15.55 0.23 5.60
CA TRP A 103 14.44 1.15 5.38
C TRP A 103 13.47 1.16 6.58
N THR A 104 13.15 -0.03 7.10
CA THR A 104 12.28 -0.18 8.29
C THR A 104 12.87 0.55 9.49
N ASP A 105 14.18 0.46 9.71
CA ASP A 105 14.83 1.08 10.85
C ASP A 105 15.01 2.60 10.69
N VAL A 106 15.40 3.05 9.49
CA VAL A 106 15.83 4.43 9.22
C VAL A 106 14.66 5.33 8.85
N ILE A 107 13.79 4.90 7.93
CA ILE A 107 12.69 5.75 7.44
C ILE A 107 11.46 5.56 8.32
N GLN A 108 10.93 4.33 8.35
CA GLN A 108 9.76 4.03 9.17
C GLN A 108 10.09 4.24 10.66
N GLY A 109 11.10 3.55 11.18
CA GLY A 109 11.51 3.62 12.58
C GLY A 109 12.02 5.01 12.99
N GLY A 110 12.63 5.75 12.07
CA GLY A 110 13.21 7.08 12.31
C GLY A 110 12.20 8.21 12.48
N CYS A 111 10.94 8.05 12.06
CA CYS A 111 9.90 9.09 12.21
C CYS A 111 9.38 9.28 13.66
N ARG A 112 10.10 8.73 14.65
CA ARG A 112 9.83 8.86 16.09
C ARG A 112 8.38 8.47 16.44
N THR A 113 7.65 9.35 17.10
CA THR A 113 6.27 9.14 17.56
C THR A 113 5.22 9.63 16.57
N SER A 114 5.61 10.21 15.44
CA SER A 114 4.65 10.55 14.40
C SER A 114 4.07 9.27 13.80
N GLN A 115 2.81 9.35 13.37
CA GLN A 115 2.21 8.28 12.57
C GLN A 115 3.00 8.12 11.27
N PHE A 116 3.11 6.90 10.80
CA PHE A 116 3.79 6.59 9.54
C PHE A 116 2.82 5.98 8.54
N PHE A 117 2.86 6.44 7.30
CA PHE A 117 2.07 5.89 6.20
C PHE A 117 2.95 5.66 4.98
N TYR A 118 2.56 4.69 4.17
CA TYR A 118 3.36 4.15 3.08
C TYR A 118 2.50 3.95 1.83
N ALA A 119 2.95 4.48 0.70
CA ALA A 119 2.47 4.11 -0.63
C ALA A 119 3.57 3.30 -1.31
N ALA A 120 3.29 2.06 -1.70
CA ALA A 120 4.29 1.18 -2.30
C ALA A 120 4.76 1.70 -3.66
N GLY A 121 6.05 1.57 -3.94
CA GLY A 121 6.62 1.93 -5.23
C GLY A 121 6.82 0.74 -6.14
N ASN A 122 7.28 1.01 -7.36
CA ASN A 122 7.49 -0.06 -8.32
C ASN A 122 8.52 -1.07 -7.82
N HIS A 123 9.54 -0.65 -7.08
CA HIS A 123 10.51 -1.61 -6.57
C HIS A 123 9.94 -2.61 -5.56
N GLU A 124 8.76 -2.36 -4.99
CA GLU A 124 8.05 -3.29 -4.13
C GLU A 124 7.08 -4.19 -4.90
N VAL A 125 6.30 -3.62 -5.83
CA VAL A 125 5.21 -4.34 -6.52
C VAL A 125 5.62 -4.94 -7.87
N ASP A 126 6.69 -4.44 -8.49
CA ASP A 126 7.14 -4.76 -9.86
C ASP A 126 8.02 -6.05 -9.87
N LYS A 127 7.60 -7.13 -9.18
CA LYS A 127 8.42 -8.35 -8.98
C LYS A 127 7.69 -9.68 -9.26
N TRP A 128 7.29 -9.91 -10.50
CA TRP A 128 6.56 -11.12 -10.92
C TRP A 128 7.40 -12.40 -11.03
N ASN A 129 8.73 -12.27 -11.02
CA ASN A 129 9.61 -13.43 -10.89
C ASN A 129 9.97 -13.71 -9.43
N ALA A 130 9.43 -12.94 -8.48
CA ALA A 130 9.63 -13.22 -7.06
C ALA A 130 8.88 -14.48 -6.66
N GLU A 131 9.46 -15.23 -5.72
CA GLU A 131 8.88 -16.42 -5.10
C GLU A 131 7.94 -16.06 -3.92
N TYR A 132 7.38 -14.84 -3.92
CA TYR A 132 6.36 -14.37 -2.97
C TYR A 132 5.32 -13.44 -3.65
N ASP A 133 4.19 -13.16 -2.98
CA ASP A 133 3.22 -12.12 -3.38
C ASP A 133 3.82 -10.73 -3.09
N PRO A 134 4.17 -9.93 -4.11
CA PRO A 134 4.82 -8.63 -3.91
C PRO A 134 3.91 -7.58 -3.25
N GLU A 135 2.60 -7.72 -3.39
CA GLU A 135 1.63 -6.82 -2.76
C GLU A 135 1.53 -7.12 -1.26
N GLU A 136 1.46 -8.40 -0.89
CA GLU A 136 1.51 -8.81 0.53
C GLU A 136 2.84 -8.41 1.19
N PHE A 137 3.95 -8.52 0.45
CA PHE A 137 5.24 -8.03 0.91
C PHE A 137 5.20 -6.53 1.24
N ALA A 138 4.66 -5.71 0.34
CA ALA A 138 4.54 -4.27 0.56
C ALA A 138 3.66 -3.95 1.78
N GLU A 139 2.58 -4.71 1.98
CA GLU A 139 1.74 -4.57 3.16
C GLU A 139 2.47 -4.89 4.46
N LYS A 140 3.28 -5.95 4.49
CA LYS A 140 4.12 -6.33 5.64
C LYS A 140 5.10 -5.22 5.96
N LEU A 141 5.83 -4.74 4.95
CA LEU A 141 6.83 -3.69 5.07
C LEU A 141 6.21 -2.39 5.62
N GLY A 142 5.08 -1.95 5.05
CA GLY A 142 4.39 -0.70 5.40
C GLY A 142 3.45 -0.77 6.61
N SER A 143 3.25 -1.93 7.24
CA SER A 143 2.21 -2.15 8.26
C SER A 143 0.80 -1.79 7.76
N VAL A 144 0.49 -2.19 6.53
CA VAL A 144 -0.79 -1.93 5.87
C VAL A 144 -1.75 -3.09 6.10
N ALA A 145 -3.03 -2.78 6.35
CA ALA A 145 -3.96 -3.74 6.92
C ALA A 145 -4.47 -4.80 5.95
N CYS A 146 -4.89 -4.43 4.74
CA CYS A 146 -5.66 -5.33 3.87
C CYS A 146 -5.14 -5.41 2.43
N ARG A 147 -4.88 -4.25 1.82
CA ARG A 147 -4.35 -4.09 0.46
C ARG A 147 -3.39 -2.89 0.46
N PRO A 148 -2.43 -2.79 -0.48
CA PRO A 148 -1.46 -1.68 -0.49
C PRO A 148 -2.07 -0.28 -0.67
N TYR A 149 -3.36 -0.19 -0.99
CA TYR A 149 -4.15 1.03 -1.01
C TYR A 149 -5.06 1.12 0.21
N TYR A 150 -5.17 2.31 0.80
CA TYR A 150 -5.95 2.57 2.02
C TYR A 150 -6.08 4.08 2.23
N SER A 151 -6.90 4.51 3.20
CA SER A 151 -7.07 5.92 3.53
C SER A 151 -6.99 6.19 5.03
N PHE A 152 -6.75 7.44 5.39
CA PHE A 152 -6.69 7.88 6.77
C PHE A 152 -7.11 9.35 6.92
N ASP A 153 -7.58 9.69 8.10
CA ASP A 153 -7.98 11.06 8.43
C ASP A 153 -7.18 11.61 9.59
N ILE A 154 -6.82 12.89 9.47
CA ILE A 154 -6.18 13.65 10.53
C ILE A 154 -6.91 14.99 10.62
N LYS A 155 -7.53 15.26 11.78
CA LYS A 155 -8.22 16.53 12.08
C LYS A 155 -9.20 16.95 10.97
N GLY A 156 -9.98 16.01 10.44
CA GLY A 156 -10.98 16.24 9.38
C GLY A 156 -10.45 16.35 7.95
N ILE A 157 -9.13 16.32 7.74
CA ILE A 157 -8.52 16.20 6.40
C ILE A 157 -8.35 14.72 6.06
N HIS A 158 -8.69 14.36 4.83
CA HIS A 158 -8.66 12.99 4.32
C HIS A 158 -7.42 12.75 3.45
N PHE A 159 -6.77 11.61 3.65
CA PHE A 159 -5.56 11.22 2.93
C PHE A 159 -5.72 9.83 2.36
N ILE A 160 -5.24 9.61 1.14
CA ILE A 160 -5.35 8.33 0.43
C ILE A 160 -3.95 7.89 0.02
N SER A 161 -3.60 6.64 0.31
CA SER A 161 -2.49 5.92 -0.33
C SER A 161 -3.06 5.12 -1.51
N LEU A 162 -2.62 5.46 -2.71
CA LEU A 162 -3.08 4.87 -3.97
C LEU A 162 -1.86 4.57 -4.86
N PRO A 163 -1.06 3.55 -4.52
CA PRO A 163 0.08 3.14 -5.35
C PRO A 163 -0.39 2.55 -6.69
N GLU A 164 0.53 2.23 -7.58
CA GLU A 164 0.24 1.39 -8.73
C GLU A 164 0.39 -0.09 -8.34
N LEU A 165 -0.48 -0.96 -8.87
CA LEU A 165 -0.40 -2.41 -8.64
C LEU A 165 -0.17 -3.16 -9.94
N ALA A 166 0.37 -4.37 -9.81
CA ALA A 166 0.69 -5.29 -10.90
C ALA A 166 1.64 -4.77 -11.99
N ARG A 167 2.00 -3.48 -12.02
CA ARG A 167 3.05 -2.79 -12.81
C ARG A 167 3.36 -1.43 -12.18
N ALA A 168 4.55 -0.89 -12.45
CA ALA A 168 4.97 0.46 -12.03
C ALA A 168 4.03 1.63 -12.40
N ASN A 169 3.07 1.42 -13.30
CA ASN A 169 2.37 2.53 -13.95
C ASN A 169 0.88 2.26 -14.20
N TYR A 170 0.25 1.38 -13.44
CA TYR A 170 -1.16 1.07 -13.65
C TYR A 170 -1.93 1.03 -12.33
N ILE A 171 -3.02 1.80 -12.28
CA ILE A 171 -3.98 1.74 -11.18
C ILE A 171 -5.09 0.78 -11.60
N THR A 172 -5.27 -0.27 -10.83
CA THR A 172 -6.17 -1.37 -11.15
C THR A 172 -7.63 -0.97 -10.94
N GLU A 173 -8.57 -1.57 -11.67
CA GLU A 173 -10.03 -1.50 -11.43
C GLU A 173 -10.44 -1.80 -9.98
N GLU A 174 -9.74 -2.69 -9.26
CA GLU A 174 -9.96 -3.01 -7.85
C GLU A 174 -9.67 -1.76 -7.02
N GLU A 175 -8.57 -1.07 -7.32
CA GLU A 175 -8.23 0.21 -6.70
C GLU A 175 -9.22 1.31 -7.10
N ILE A 176 -9.65 1.37 -8.36
CA ILE A 176 -10.61 2.37 -8.85
C ILE A 176 -11.97 2.20 -8.18
N GLU A 177 -12.48 0.97 -8.07
CA GLU A 177 -13.75 0.68 -7.41
C GLU A 177 -13.68 1.01 -5.92
N TRP A 178 -12.57 0.65 -5.25
CA TRP A 178 -12.36 1.00 -3.85
C TRP A 178 -12.23 2.53 -3.66
N LEU A 179 -11.47 3.21 -4.53
CA LEU A 179 -11.27 4.66 -4.50
C LEU A 179 -12.60 5.41 -4.63
N LYS A 180 -13.47 4.98 -5.55
CA LYS A 180 -14.82 5.55 -5.71
C LYS A 180 -15.64 5.40 -4.42
N LEU A 181 -15.59 4.23 -3.77
CA LEU A 181 -16.27 4.00 -2.49
C LEU A 181 -15.68 4.87 -1.37
N ASP A 182 -14.36 4.93 -1.25
CA ASP A 182 -13.66 5.73 -0.23
C ASP A 182 -13.97 7.23 -0.37
N LEU A 183 -13.89 7.78 -1.59
CA LEU A 183 -14.25 9.16 -1.86
C LEU A 183 -15.75 9.46 -1.62
N ALA A 184 -16.63 8.47 -1.82
CA ALA A 184 -18.05 8.60 -1.54
C ALA A 184 -18.36 8.57 -0.03
N VAL A 185 -17.67 7.72 0.74
CA VAL A 185 -17.77 7.66 2.21
C VAL A 185 -17.20 8.93 2.86
N ASN A 186 -16.16 9.52 2.27
CA ASN A 186 -15.48 10.71 2.78
C ASN A 186 -15.85 12.01 2.06
N GLN A 187 -17.06 12.07 1.47
CA GLN A 187 -17.57 13.26 0.80
C GLN A 187 -17.47 14.51 1.69
N GLY A 188 -17.02 15.62 1.08
CA GLY A 188 -16.91 16.91 1.76
C GLY A 188 -15.62 17.12 2.57
N LYS A 189 -14.79 16.09 2.74
CA LYS A 189 -13.46 16.25 3.34
C LYS A 189 -12.45 16.72 2.30
N THR A 190 -11.65 17.73 2.61
CA THR A 190 -10.45 18.06 1.83
C THR A 190 -9.57 16.83 1.74
N THR A 191 -9.22 16.44 0.51
CA THR A 191 -8.52 15.18 0.22
C THR A 191 -7.16 15.43 -0.43
N VAL A 192 -6.16 14.67 0.02
CA VAL A 192 -4.82 14.62 -0.54
C VAL A 192 -4.49 13.17 -0.89
N ILE A 193 -4.03 12.91 -2.11
CA ILE A 193 -3.67 11.57 -2.57
C ILE A 193 -2.14 11.47 -2.64
N PHE A 194 -1.61 10.41 -2.04
CA PHE A 194 -0.24 9.95 -2.18
C PHE A 194 -0.23 8.73 -3.10
N SER A 195 0.64 8.76 -4.09
CA SER A 195 0.88 7.66 -5.01
C SER A 195 2.38 7.52 -5.23
N HIS A 196 2.82 6.52 -5.98
CA HIS A 196 4.23 6.44 -6.35
C HIS A 196 4.49 7.14 -7.69
N ASN A 197 3.61 6.96 -8.69
CA ASN A 197 3.83 7.52 -10.03
C ASN A 197 3.01 8.80 -10.30
N SER A 198 3.42 9.51 -11.35
CA SER A 198 2.76 10.74 -11.81
C SER A 198 1.54 10.43 -12.66
N LEU A 199 0.52 11.29 -12.58
CA LEU A 199 -0.54 11.30 -13.59
C LEU A 199 -0.03 11.96 -14.88
N ALA A 200 -0.40 11.41 -16.03
CA ALA A 200 0.03 11.90 -17.33
C ALA A 200 -0.34 13.38 -17.52
N GLY A 201 0.68 14.18 -17.84
CA GLY A 201 0.55 15.61 -18.10
C GLY A 201 0.35 16.48 -16.85
N THR A 202 0.65 16.00 -15.64
CA THR A 202 0.53 16.80 -14.41
C THR A 202 1.87 17.34 -13.89
N THR A 203 2.91 16.53 -13.82
CA THR A 203 4.31 16.93 -13.61
C THR A 203 5.13 16.71 -14.90
N GLU A 204 6.35 17.24 -14.98
CA GLU A 204 7.16 17.24 -16.20
C GLU A 204 7.48 15.81 -16.66
N TYR A 205 7.41 15.63 -17.99
CA TYR A 205 7.46 14.33 -18.64
C TYR A 205 8.86 14.00 -19.12
N TYR A 206 9.40 12.85 -18.71
CA TYR A 206 10.70 12.35 -19.17
C TYR A 206 10.56 11.09 -19.99
N THR A 207 10.80 11.23 -21.30
CA THR A 207 11.26 10.28 -22.33
C THR A 207 10.71 8.84 -22.41
N ASP A 208 9.86 8.41 -21.48
CA ASP A 208 9.25 7.08 -21.42
C ASP A 208 7.83 7.13 -20.81
N GLN A 209 6.86 7.45 -21.68
CA GLN A 209 5.43 7.48 -21.42
C GLN A 209 4.90 6.12 -20.93
N ALA A 210 5.62 5.03 -21.17
CA ALA A 210 5.18 3.69 -20.80
C ALA A 210 5.60 3.27 -19.38
N TYR A 211 6.42 4.05 -18.67
CA TYR A 211 6.91 3.71 -17.33
C TYR A 211 6.72 4.85 -16.30
N ARG A 212 7.01 6.11 -16.66
CA ARG A 212 7.06 7.24 -15.71
C ARG A 212 5.75 7.99 -15.50
N GLN A 213 4.64 7.44 -16.00
CA GLN A 213 3.29 8.01 -15.85
C GLN A 213 2.27 6.89 -15.75
N VAL A 214 1.25 7.08 -14.90
CA VAL A 214 0.10 6.17 -14.81
C VAL A 214 -0.58 6.06 -16.17
N ALA A 215 -0.65 4.85 -16.72
CA ALA A 215 -1.13 4.63 -18.07
C ALA A 215 -2.63 4.90 -18.24
N ASN A 216 -3.44 4.70 -17.21
CA ASN A 216 -4.86 5.02 -17.18
C ASN A 216 -5.14 6.34 -16.45
N SER A 217 -4.23 7.30 -16.55
CA SER A 217 -4.33 8.62 -15.89
C SER A 217 -5.64 9.34 -16.17
N GLN A 218 -6.19 9.24 -17.39
CA GLN A 218 -7.44 9.93 -17.71
C GLN A 218 -8.60 9.45 -16.84
N THR A 219 -8.71 8.14 -16.60
CA THR A 219 -9.72 7.58 -15.70
C THR A 219 -9.62 8.16 -14.29
N ILE A 220 -8.39 8.27 -13.78
CA ILE A 220 -8.13 8.80 -12.44
C ILE A 220 -8.39 10.31 -12.39
N LEU A 221 -7.97 11.05 -13.40
CA LEU A 221 -8.25 12.48 -13.56
C LEU A 221 -9.75 12.74 -13.59
N ASP A 222 -10.53 11.94 -14.33
CA ASP A 222 -11.97 12.06 -14.42
C ASP A 222 -12.64 11.82 -13.05
N ILE A 223 -12.16 10.83 -12.28
CA ILE A 223 -12.63 10.58 -10.92
C ILE A 223 -12.30 11.76 -10.01
N ILE A 224 -11.04 12.17 -9.89
CA ILE A 224 -10.66 13.25 -8.95
C ILE A 224 -11.23 14.61 -9.35
N ASN A 225 -11.58 14.83 -10.62
CA ASN A 225 -12.22 16.06 -11.08
C ASN A 225 -13.73 16.10 -10.76
N GLN A 226 -14.38 14.94 -10.61
CA GLN A 226 -15.75 14.85 -10.07
C GLN A 226 -15.80 15.14 -8.56
N HIS A 227 -14.64 15.09 -7.88
CA HIS A 227 -14.49 15.34 -6.45
C HIS A 227 -13.66 16.62 -6.21
N PRO A 228 -14.27 17.82 -6.25
CA PRO A 228 -13.55 19.09 -6.12
C PRO A 228 -12.83 19.25 -4.78
N ASN A 229 -13.20 18.47 -3.77
CA ASN A 229 -12.52 18.39 -2.48
C ASN A 229 -11.14 17.71 -2.53
N VAL A 230 -10.81 16.98 -3.60
CA VAL A 230 -9.46 16.46 -3.85
C VAL A 230 -8.57 17.60 -4.34
N LEU A 231 -7.61 18.03 -3.52
CA LEU A 231 -6.79 19.22 -3.79
C LEU A 231 -5.36 18.89 -4.24
N ALA A 232 -4.83 17.72 -3.91
CA ALA A 232 -3.44 17.41 -4.21
C ALA A 232 -3.20 15.95 -4.59
N TRP A 233 -2.23 15.73 -5.48
CA TRP A 233 -1.62 14.45 -5.81
C TRP A 233 -0.11 14.57 -5.64
N LEU A 234 0.47 13.81 -4.71
CA LEU A 234 1.90 13.81 -4.41
C LEU A 234 2.48 12.43 -4.76
N HIS A 235 3.63 12.43 -5.43
CA HIS A 235 4.23 11.20 -5.93
C HIS A 235 5.76 11.20 -5.85
N GLY A 236 6.36 10.00 -5.84
CA GLY A 236 7.81 9.75 -5.95
C GLY A 236 8.21 9.45 -7.40
N HIS A 237 9.00 8.39 -7.62
CA HIS A 237 9.35 7.75 -8.88
C HIS A 237 10.23 8.55 -9.85
N ASN A 238 9.95 9.84 -10.02
CA ASN A 238 10.63 10.71 -10.96
C ASN A 238 11.95 11.27 -10.44
N HIS A 239 12.15 11.24 -9.11
CA HIS A 239 13.33 11.79 -8.43
C HIS A 239 13.55 13.28 -8.75
N THR A 240 12.46 14.00 -9.03
CA THR A 240 12.45 15.42 -9.35
C THR A 240 11.68 16.18 -8.28
N TYR A 241 12.08 17.41 -8.00
CA TYR A 241 11.32 18.31 -7.15
C TYR A 241 10.44 19.18 -8.03
N GLU A 242 9.12 19.01 -7.92
CA GLU A 242 8.17 19.73 -8.75
C GLU A 242 6.92 20.09 -7.96
N VAL A 243 6.38 21.28 -8.20
CA VAL A 243 5.05 21.68 -7.74
C VAL A 243 4.34 22.35 -8.90
N VAL A 244 3.29 21.69 -9.39
CA VAL A 244 2.56 22.11 -10.58
C VAL A 244 1.09 22.35 -10.23
N PRO A 245 0.68 23.60 -10.03
CA PRO A 245 -0.73 23.96 -9.89
C PRO A 245 -1.44 23.81 -11.24
N LYS A 246 -2.49 23.00 -11.29
CA LYS A 246 -3.26 22.76 -12.52
C LYS A 246 -4.70 22.39 -12.19
N SER A 247 -5.65 22.98 -12.91
CA SER A 247 -7.09 22.69 -12.78
C SER A 247 -7.63 22.82 -11.35
N GLY A 248 -7.15 23.81 -10.57
CA GLY A 248 -7.57 24.02 -9.18
C GLY A 248 -7.01 23.01 -8.17
N LYS A 249 -6.06 22.16 -8.60
CA LYS A 249 -5.34 21.18 -7.79
C LYS A 249 -3.84 21.45 -7.85
N VAL A 250 -3.07 20.79 -7.01
CA VAL A 250 -1.60 20.79 -7.06
C VAL A 250 -1.06 19.38 -7.24
N TYR A 251 -0.12 19.23 -8.16
CA TYR A 251 0.58 17.98 -8.43
C TYR A 251 2.04 18.15 -8.02
N VAL A 252 2.57 17.21 -7.23
CA VAL A 252 3.89 17.33 -6.61
C VAL A 252 4.72 16.09 -6.89
N SER A 253 5.93 16.27 -7.40
CA SER A 253 6.97 15.25 -7.35
C SER A 253 7.87 15.54 -6.16
N LEU A 254 8.03 14.56 -5.27
CA LEU A 254 8.57 14.74 -3.93
C LEU A 254 10.10 14.90 -3.87
N GLY A 255 10.78 14.72 -5.00
CA GLY A 255 12.23 14.58 -5.03
C GLY A 255 12.64 13.18 -4.60
N ARG A 256 13.63 13.08 -3.72
CA ARG A 256 14.17 11.80 -3.25
C ARG A 256 14.86 11.96 -1.89
N ILE A 257 14.84 10.90 -1.08
CA ILE A 257 15.70 10.78 0.11
C ILE A 257 16.86 9.79 -0.09
N GLY A 258 16.84 9.06 -1.22
CA GLY A 258 17.91 8.22 -1.72
C GLY A 258 17.93 8.16 -3.25
N GLY A 259 18.30 7.02 -3.84
CA GLY A 259 18.28 6.81 -5.28
C GLY A 259 19.36 7.57 -6.04
N PHE A 260 19.04 7.98 -7.27
CA PHE A 260 19.86 8.86 -8.13
C PHE A 260 19.21 10.20 -8.36
N ALA A 261 20.02 11.21 -8.68
CA ALA A 261 19.50 12.50 -9.11
C ALA A 261 19.09 12.45 -10.58
N ASN A 262 17.92 12.94 -10.90
CA ASN A 262 17.58 13.20 -12.29
C ASN A 262 18.26 14.50 -12.75
N GLU A 263 19.40 14.40 -13.47
CA GLU A 263 20.19 15.57 -13.91
C GLU A 263 19.41 16.57 -14.80
N SER A 264 18.21 16.23 -15.26
CA SER A 264 17.39 17.10 -16.11
C SER A 264 16.63 18.18 -15.34
N VAL A 265 16.37 17.99 -14.04
CA VAL A 265 15.60 18.92 -13.19
C VAL A 265 16.37 19.23 -11.93
N LEU A 266 16.63 20.51 -11.71
CA LEU A 266 17.11 21.00 -10.42
C LEU A 266 15.94 21.24 -9.47
N PRO A 267 16.13 21.09 -8.16
CA PRO A 267 17.34 20.67 -7.43
C PRO A 267 17.63 19.15 -7.46
N TYR A 268 18.86 18.76 -7.10
CA TYR A 268 19.33 17.36 -7.02
C TYR A 268 19.52 16.85 -5.58
N ASP A 269 19.44 17.78 -4.63
CA ASP A 269 19.66 17.59 -3.20
C ASP A 269 18.66 16.57 -2.62
N LEU A 270 18.97 16.06 -1.42
CA LEU A 270 18.12 15.10 -0.73
C LEU A 270 17.15 15.80 0.23
N GLY A 271 15.92 15.27 0.34
CA GLY A 271 14.89 15.86 1.19
C GLY A 271 13.48 15.34 0.88
N GLY A 272 12.51 16.25 0.86
CA GLY A 272 11.10 15.89 0.67
C GLY A 272 10.20 17.11 0.67
N PHE A 273 8.93 16.94 1.03
CA PHE A 273 7.96 18.03 1.11
C PHE A 273 7.29 18.10 2.47
N TYR A 274 7.13 19.34 2.95
CA TYR A 274 6.27 19.67 4.06
C TYR A 274 4.89 20.08 3.52
N LEU A 275 3.84 19.46 4.05
CA LEU A 275 2.45 19.76 3.76
C LEU A 275 1.78 20.30 5.02
N GLU A 276 1.03 21.39 4.85
CA GLU A 276 0.32 22.07 5.92
C GLU A 276 -1.10 22.44 5.50
N ALA A 277 -2.10 22.04 6.28
CA ALA A 277 -3.49 22.42 6.05
C ALA A 277 -4.05 23.24 7.23
N GLY A 278 -4.44 24.48 6.94
CA GLY A 278 -5.19 25.34 7.85
C GLY A 278 -6.69 25.34 7.51
N SER A 279 -7.50 26.11 8.24
CA SER A 279 -8.96 26.19 8.01
C SER A 279 -9.35 26.75 6.64
N ASP A 280 -8.44 27.50 6.02
CA ASP A 280 -8.66 28.30 4.81
C ASP A 280 -7.52 28.18 3.79
N TYR A 281 -6.63 27.19 3.95
CA TYR A 281 -5.57 26.92 2.98
C TYR A 281 -5.01 25.49 3.05
N LEU A 282 -4.40 25.05 1.95
CA LEU A 282 -3.50 23.91 1.87
C LEU A 282 -2.17 24.35 1.22
N THR A 283 -1.05 24.11 1.89
CA THR A 283 0.30 24.47 1.41
C THR A 283 1.16 23.23 1.22
N VAL A 284 1.92 23.18 0.12
CA VAL A 284 3.03 22.26 -0.11
C VAL A 284 4.31 23.05 -0.30
N ARG A 285 5.39 22.65 0.39
CA ARG A 285 6.67 23.35 0.34
C ARG A 285 7.85 22.38 0.36
N GLY A 286 8.69 22.45 -0.67
CA GLY A 286 9.87 21.61 -0.83
C GLY A 286 10.95 21.91 0.22
N TYR A 287 11.49 20.87 0.81
CA TYR A 287 12.48 20.93 1.88
C TYR A 287 13.78 20.20 1.48
N ASN A 288 14.90 20.88 1.67
CA ASN A 288 16.24 20.33 1.50
C ASN A 288 16.78 19.89 2.87
N ALA A 289 16.89 18.59 3.07
CA ALA A 289 17.37 18.01 4.33
C ALA A 289 18.88 18.17 4.51
N GLU A 290 19.65 18.25 3.43
CA GLU A 290 21.11 18.47 3.49
C GLU A 290 21.45 19.89 4.00
N ALA A 291 20.63 20.87 3.64
CA ALA A 291 20.81 22.28 3.99
C ALA A 291 20.01 22.73 5.23
N ASP A 292 19.16 21.86 5.79
CA ASP A 292 18.23 22.16 6.89
C ASP A 292 17.35 23.40 6.61
N LYS A 293 16.85 23.52 5.37
CA LYS A 293 16.11 24.70 4.89
C LYS A 293 15.06 24.31 3.86
N PHE A 294 14.02 25.13 3.76
CA PHE A 294 13.17 25.08 2.58
C PHE A 294 13.93 25.56 1.34
N PHE A 295 13.66 24.99 0.17
CA PHE A 295 14.42 25.34 -1.04
C PHE A 295 14.32 26.82 -1.39
N ASP A 296 13.14 27.43 -1.20
CA ASP A 296 12.89 28.86 -1.42
C ASP A 296 13.60 29.77 -0.39
N GLU A 297 14.11 29.24 0.73
CA GLU A 297 14.99 29.94 1.67
C GLU A 297 16.46 29.87 1.26
N ILE A 298 16.83 28.89 0.42
CA ILE A 298 18.19 28.74 -0.11
C ILE A 298 18.38 29.70 -1.29
N SER A 299 17.43 29.70 -2.23
CA SER A 299 17.42 30.60 -3.38
C SER A 299 15.99 30.91 -3.81
N SER A 300 15.74 32.17 -4.20
CA SER A 300 14.48 32.57 -4.81
C SER A 300 14.18 31.84 -6.13
N ASP A 301 15.20 31.27 -6.78
CA ASP A 301 15.03 30.46 -8.00
C ASP A 301 14.20 29.19 -7.75
N TYR A 302 14.12 28.74 -6.49
CA TYR A 302 13.31 27.59 -6.09
C TYR A 302 11.93 27.97 -5.53
N SER A 303 11.46 29.22 -5.71
CA SER A 303 10.14 29.63 -5.26
C SER A 303 9.00 28.82 -5.90
N PHE A 304 9.27 28.17 -7.03
CA PHE A 304 8.30 27.26 -7.68
C PHE A 304 8.00 26.02 -6.85
N LEU A 305 8.85 25.64 -5.88
CA LEU A 305 8.62 24.50 -4.97
C LEU A 305 7.74 24.85 -3.75
N ASN A 306 7.09 26.01 -3.78
CA ASN A 306 6.20 26.47 -2.73
C ASN A 306 4.87 26.89 -3.35
N HIS A 307 3.78 26.24 -2.95
CA HIS A 307 2.45 26.59 -3.41
C HIS A 307 1.40 26.46 -2.33
N THR A 308 0.48 27.42 -2.31
CA THR A 308 -0.67 27.44 -1.41
C THR A 308 -1.96 27.54 -2.23
N ILE A 309 -2.85 26.57 -2.04
CA ILE A 309 -4.24 26.65 -2.47
C ILE A 309 -5.02 27.35 -1.34
N ASN A 310 -5.55 28.54 -1.62
CA ASN A 310 -6.41 29.26 -0.68
C ASN A 310 -7.87 28.80 -0.83
N GLY A 311 -8.58 28.66 0.29
CA GLY A 311 -9.98 28.25 0.34
C GLY A 311 -10.26 27.40 1.57
N SER A 312 -11.52 27.41 2.01
CA SER A 312 -11.94 26.62 3.18
C SER A 312 -11.59 25.14 3.01
N THR A 313 -10.95 24.59 4.04
CA THR A 313 -10.70 23.15 4.15
C THR A 313 -11.70 22.53 5.12
N SER A 314 -11.76 21.20 5.14
CA SER A 314 -12.52 20.44 6.15
C SER A 314 -11.82 20.32 7.51
N LEU A 315 -10.79 21.14 7.78
CA LEU A 315 -10.04 21.09 9.03
C LEU A 315 -10.99 21.21 10.23
N ASN A 316 -10.96 20.19 11.08
CA ASN A 316 -11.67 20.12 12.33
C ASN A 316 -10.76 19.54 13.40
N LEU A 317 -10.25 20.40 14.28
CA LEU A 317 -9.29 20.03 15.34
C LEU A 317 -9.88 19.07 16.39
N SER A 318 -11.21 18.97 16.49
CA SER A 318 -11.88 18.03 17.40
C SER A 318 -12.17 16.68 16.74
N GLU A 319 -12.08 16.59 15.41
CA GLU A 319 -12.33 15.36 14.69
C GLU A 319 -11.24 14.34 14.97
N LYS A 320 -11.66 13.15 15.42
CA LYS A 320 -10.77 12.06 15.75
C LYS A 320 -10.14 11.47 14.49
N PRO A 321 -8.92 10.91 14.59
CA PRO A 321 -8.31 10.18 13.49
C PRO A 321 -9.23 9.05 12.98
N ALA A 322 -9.07 8.66 11.73
CA ALA A 322 -9.72 7.49 11.19
C ALA A 322 -8.77 6.76 10.24
N ILE A 323 -8.96 5.45 10.09
CA ILE A 323 -8.27 4.61 9.11
C ILE A 323 -9.32 3.83 8.34
N SER A 324 -9.18 3.78 7.02
CA SER A 324 -10.05 2.97 6.17
C SER A 324 -9.24 2.03 5.29
N TYR A 325 -9.72 0.81 5.13
CA TYR A 325 -9.13 -0.21 4.26
C TYR A 325 -10.24 -1.07 3.67
N GLY A 326 -9.99 -1.75 2.57
CA GLY A 326 -11.01 -2.57 1.95
C GLY A 326 -10.59 -3.21 0.65
N PHE A 327 -11.57 -3.60 -0.14
CA PHE A 327 -11.37 -4.30 -1.40
C PHE A 327 -12.40 -3.83 -2.44
N GLY A 328 -11.95 -3.47 -3.63
CA GLY A 328 -12.83 -3.12 -4.74
C GLY A 328 -13.14 -4.34 -5.62
N GLY A 329 -14.41 -4.53 -5.96
CA GLY A 329 -14.85 -5.60 -6.87
C GLY A 329 -14.54 -7.02 -6.36
N ALA A 330 -14.55 -7.23 -5.05
CA ALA A 330 -14.33 -8.53 -4.43
C ALA A 330 -15.34 -9.56 -4.96
N ARG A 331 -14.87 -10.79 -5.14
CA ARG A 331 -15.62 -11.85 -5.84
C ARG A 331 -16.50 -12.64 -4.88
N ASP A 332 -17.65 -13.11 -5.34
CA ASP A 332 -18.52 -13.99 -4.58
C ASP A 332 -17.75 -15.22 -4.07
N GLY A 333 -17.86 -15.54 -2.79
CA GLY A 333 -17.13 -16.62 -2.13
C GLY A 333 -15.68 -16.28 -1.73
N GLN A 334 -15.16 -15.09 -2.05
CA GLN A 334 -13.79 -14.72 -1.72
C GLN A 334 -13.62 -14.49 -0.22
N ILE A 335 -12.58 -15.08 0.36
CA ILE A 335 -12.14 -14.84 1.73
C ILE A 335 -10.97 -13.88 1.71
N ILE A 336 -11.06 -12.76 2.42
CA ILE A 336 -10.03 -11.72 2.46
C ILE A 336 -9.63 -11.50 3.91
N SER A 337 -8.32 -11.54 4.17
CA SER A 337 -7.77 -11.27 5.49
C SER A 337 -7.28 -9.83 5.58
N ALA A 338 -7.34 -9.28 6.80
CA ALA A 338 -6.70 -8.03 7.14
C ALA A 338 -5.98 -8.14 8.49
N PHE A 339 -4.78 -7.57 8.59
CA PHE A 339 -3.97 -7.51 9.80
C PHE A 339 -4.06 -6.11 10.40
N ASN A 340 -4.69 -5.98 11.56
CA ASN A 340 -4.98 -4.66 12.10
C ASN A 340 -3.75 -4.06 12.76
N HIS A 341 -3.31 -2.90 12.24
CA HIS A 341 -2.18 -2.12 12.77
C HIS A 341 -2.65 -0.90 13.58
N HIS A 342 -3.96 -0.75 13.79
CA HIS A 342 -4.53 0.35 14.57
C HIS A 342 -5.55 -0.17 15.58
N CYS A 343 -5.48 0.32 16.81
CA CYS A 343 -6.39 -0.10 17.88
C CYS A 343 -6.76 1.06 18.81
N ASN A 344 -7.83 0.89 19.57
CA ASN A 344 -8.26 1.86 20.58
C ASN A 344 -7.35 1.79 21.82
N ALA A 345 -7.50 2.75 22.73
CA ALA A 345 -6.63 2.91 23.90
C ALA A 345 -6.71 1.80 24.95
N GLY A 346 -7.48 0.74 24.70
CA GLY A 346 -7.93 -0.17 25.73
C GLY A 346 -8.80 0.55 26.78
N GLY A 347 -10.13 0.36 26.71
CA GLY A 347 -11.07 0.80 27.74
C GLY A 347 -10.70 0.46 29.21
N SER A 348 -11.36 1.13 30.15
CA SER A 348 -11.25 0.82 31.58
C SER A 348 -11.85 -0.56 31.90
N ASP A 349 -11.16 -1.37 32.71
CA ASP A 349 -11.74 -2.57 33.29
C ASP A 349 -12.59 -2.17 34.51
N PRO A 350 -13.91 -2.44 34.52
CA PRO A 350 -14.75 -2.18 35.69
C PRO A 350 -14.36 -3.01 36.93
N LEU A 351 -13.51 -4.05 36.79
CA LEU A 351 -13.02 -4.85 37.92
C LEU A 351 -11.82 -4.24 38.66
N LEU A 352 -11.14 -3.25 38.06
CA LEU A 352 -9.99 -2.56 38.67
C LEU A 352 -10.37 -1.19 39.26
N ILE A 353 -11.60 -0.74 39.04
CA ILE A 353 -12.13 0.52 39.59
C ILE A 353 -13.28 0.14 40.52
N GLY A 354 -13.04 0.23 41.82
CA GLY A 354 -14.11 0.14 42.83
C GLY A 354 -15.05 1.33 42.69
N GLY A 355 -16.02 1.22 41.79
CA GLY A 355 -17.02 2.25 41.49
C GLY A 355 -18.39 1.62 41.25
N SER A 356 -19.43 2.42 41.51
CA SER A 356 -20.83 2.01 41.41
C SER A 356 -21.22 1.63 39.98
N ASP A 357 -22.30 0.85 39.80
CA ASP A 357 -22.72 0.37 38.47
C ASP A 357 -23.05 1.50 37.47
N LYS A 358 -23.31 2.73 37.93
CA LYS A 358 -23.41 3.94 37.09
C LYS A 358 -22.05 4.51 36.65
N GLU A 359 -20.98 4.33 37.42
CA GLU A 359 -19.62 4.72 37.01
C GLU A 359 -19.03 3.72 36.01
N LYS A 360 -19.45 2.45 36.06
CA LYS A 360 -19.14 1.45 35.03
C LYS A 360 -19.80 1.77 33.68
N GLU A 361 -20.92 2.49 33.69
CA GLU A 361 -21.60 2.99 32.49
C GLU A 361 -20.95 4.27 31.95
N ILE A 362 -20.38 5.11 32.83
CA ILE A 362 -19.76 6.41 32.48
C ILE A 362 -18.27 6.28 32.08
N LEU A 363 -17.61 5.15 32.32
CA LEU A 363 -16.25 4.87 31.84
C LEU A 363 -16.23 4.06 30.52
N ASN A 364 -17.42 3.86 29.94
CA ASN A 364 -17.65 3.38 28.59
C ASN A 364 -17.88 4.59 27.66
N THR A 365 -17.10 5.67 27.80
CA THR A 365 -17.18 6.90 26.97
C THR A 365 -16.58 6.66 25.59
N GLY A 366 -17.23 5.76 24.85
CA GLY A 366 -16.93 5.47 23.45
C GLY A 366 -16.88 6.71 22.59
N GLU A 367 -16.00 6.67 21.59
CA GLU A 367 -16.07 7.54 20.40
C GLU A 367 -15.60 6.81 19.13
N GLY A 368 -14.77 5.77 19.26
CA GLY A 368 -14.35 4.96 18.12
C GLY A 368 -15.47 4.05 17.61
N LYS A 369 -15.75 4.13 16.32
CA LYS A 369 -16.67 3.27 15.58
C LYS A 369 -15.89 2.45 14.59
N ARG A 370 -16.36 1.24 14.32
CA ARG A 370 -15.90 0.44 13.18
C ARG A 370 -17.10 0.16 12.29
N GLU A 371 -17.13 0.78 11.12
CA GLU A 371 -18.25 0.71 10.19
C GLU A 371 -17.79 0.05 8.89
N LEU A 372 -18.55 -0.92 8.42
CA LEU A 372 -18.38 -1.55 7.12
C LEU A 372 -19.32 -0.87 6.13
N PHE A 373 -18.79 -0.42 5.01
CA PHE A 373 -19.52 0.09 3.86
C PHE A 373 -19.44 -0.93 2.73
N ILE A 374 -20.55 -1.17 2.05
CA ILE A 374 -20.61 -2.01 0.86
C ILE A 374 -21.29 -1.28 -0.30
N THR A 375 -20.85 -1.51 -1.52
CA THR A 375 -21.47 -1.00 -2.74
C THR A 375 -21.42 -2.04 -3.86
N GLY A 376 -22.43 -2.04 -4.73
CA GLY A 376 -22.47 -2.95 -5.86
C GLY A 376 -21.44 -2.57 -6.94
N THR A 377 -21.47 -3.34 -8.02
CA THR A 377 -20.69 -3.07 -9.24
C THR A 377 -21.62 -2.78 -10.40
N ASP A 378 -21.07 -2.26 -11.51
CA ASP A 378 -21.78 -2.06 -12.79
C ASP A 378 -21.24 -2.99 -13.89
N THR A 379 -20.41 -3.98 -13.53
CA THR A 379 -19.84 -4.96 -14.45
C THR A 379 -19.46 -6.27 -13.74
N GLN A 380 -19.70 -7.39 -14.43
CA GLN A 380 -19.25 -8.72 -14.07
C GLN A 380 -17.75 -8.99 -14.35
N ILE A 381 -17.10 -8.14 -15.14
CA ILE A 381 -15.76 -8.40 -15.69
C ILE A 381 -14.67 -7.95 -14.71
N PHE A 382 -13.98 -8.89 -14.05
CA PHE A 382 -13.09 -8.57 -12.94
C PHE A 382 -11.60 -8.53 -13.28
N ASN A 383 -11.21 -8.84 -14.52
CA ASN A 383 -9.85 -8.58 -14.97
C ASN A 383 -9.72 -7.16 -15.52
N PHE A 384 -8.49 -6.69 -15.50
CA PHE A 384 -8.10 -5.39 -16.02
C PHE A 384 -7.69 -5.52 -17.49
N ASN A 385 -7.62 -4.38 -18.19
CA ASN A 385 -7.36 -4.34 -19.63
C ASN A 385 -8.32 -5.25 -20.41
N LYS A 386 -9.59 -5.27 -19.96
CA LYS A 386 -10.69 -6.00 -20.60
C LYS A 386 -10.93 -5.52 -22.03
N ASP A 387 -10.63 -4.25 -22.30
CA ASP A 387 -10.65 -3.62 -23.60
C ASP A 387 -9.36 -2.81 -23.80
N PHE A 388 -9.02 -2.56 -25.07
CA PHE A 388 -7.75 -1.93 -25.46
C PHE A 388 -7.90 -0.47 -25.90
N LEU A 389 -9.07 0.13 -25.63
CA LEU A 389 -9.47 1.46 -26.10
C LEU A 389 -8.55 2.59 -25.61
N TRP A 390 -7.85 2.38 -24.51
CA TRP A 390 -7.00 3.38 -23.86
C TRP A 390 -5.54 3.34 -24.32
N HIS A 391 -5.15 2.38 -25.16
CA HIS A 391 -3.74 2.14 -25.48
C HIS A 391 -3.19 2.90 -26.71
N GLU A 392 -3.98 3.78 -27.34
CA GLU A 392 -3.52 4.59 -28.49
C GLU A 392 -2.31 5.50 -28.18
N GLN A 393 -2.02 5.77 -26.91
CA GLN A 393 -0.97 6.71 -26.48
C GLN A 393 0.32 6.05 -25.95
N ARG A 394 0.49 4.73 -26.05
CA ARG A 394 1.72 4.08 -25.57
C ARG A 394 2.82 4.11 -26.63
N PRO A 395 4.07 4.52 -26.30
CA PRO A 395 5.16 4.49 -27.25
C PRO A 395 5.47 3.04 -27.69
N SER A 396 5.67 2.88 -28.99
CA SER A 396 6.22 1.67 -29.60
C SER A 396 7.64 1.45 -29.07
N GLY A 397 7.84 0.44 -28.21
CA GLY A 397 9.15 0.19 -27.57
C GLY A 397 9.24 -1.04 -26.67
N GLY A 398 8.25 -1.95 -26.66
CA GLY A 398 8.37 -3.24 -25.99
C GLY A 398 8.19 -3.26 -24.47
N ILE A 399 7.81 -2.15 -23.82
CA ILE A 399 7.41 -2.18 -22.41
C ILE A 399 5.95 -2.62 -22.32
N MET A 400 5.78 -3.80 -21.73
CA MET A 400 4.59 -4.66 -21.77
C MET A 400 3.30 -3.93 -21.40
N ALA A 401 2.21 -4.33 -22.05
CA ALA A 401 0.86 -4.07 -21.57
C ALA A 401 0.75 -4.56 -20.11
N PRO A 402 0.17 -3.78 -19.17
CA PRO A 402 -0.18 -4.30 -17.86
C PRO A 402 -1.03 -5.54 -18.09
N GLY A 403 -0.64 -6.65 -17.48
CA GLY A 403 -1.45 -7.86 -17.52
C GLY A 403 -1.33 -8.76 -18.76
N PHE A 404 -0.39 -8.58 -19.70
CA PHE A 404 -0.16 -9.59 -20.75
C PHE A 404 1.32 -10.00 -20.87
N HIS A 405 1.56 -11.22 -21.35
CA HIS A 405 2.89 -11.71 -21.72
C HIS A 405 2.90 -12.06 -23.20
N LEU A 406 3.72 -11.36 -23.99
CA LEU A 406 3.89 -11.51 -25.44
C LEU A 406 5.37 -11.34 -25.81
N PRO A 407 5.90 -12.02 -26.83
CA PRO A 407 7.23 -11.72 -27.35
C PRO A 407 7.26 -10.29 -27.94
N PRO A 408 8.24 -9.43 -27.59
CA PRO A 408 8.26 -8.01 -27.96
C PRO A 408 8.22 -7.71 -29.47
N ASP A 409 8.64 -8.67 -30.31
CA ASP A 409 8.68 -8.56 -31.78
C ASP A 409 7.44 -9.17 -32.47
N LYS A 410 6.43 -9.60 -31.69
CA LYS A 410 5.24 -10.32 -32.19
C LYS A 410 3.93 -9.58 -31.95
N TYR A 411 3.98 -8.31 -31.55
CA TYR A 411 2.77 -7.50 -31.44
C TYR A 411 3.04 -6.01 -31.71
N GLU A 412 1.98 -5.29 -32.05
CA GLU A 412 1.95 -3.83 -32.12
C GLU A 412 0.60 -3.29 -31.63
N TRP A 413 0.56 -2.01 -31.26
CA TRP A 413 -0.69 -1.31 -30.97
C TRP A 413 -1.26 -0.74 -32.27
N SER A 414 -2.54 -0.97 -32.54
CA SER A 414 -3.21 -0.49 -33.75
C SER A 414 -4.62 0.01 -33.42
N ASN A 415 -4.83 1.33 -33.43
CA ASN A 415 -6.15 1.98 -33.29
C ASN A 415 -7.05 1.34 -32.22
N SER A 416 -6.67 1.47 -30.94
CA SER A 416 -7.45 0.93 -29.82
C SER A 416 -7.55 -0.61 -29.77
N LYS A 417 -6.66 -1.33 -30.47
CA LYS A 417 -6.56 -2.80 -30.49
C LYS A 417 -5.13 -3.28 -30.30
N LEU A 418 -4.99 -4.50 -29.82
CA LEU A 418 -3.71 -5.22 -29.76
C LEU A 418 -3.57 -6.10 -31.01
N ARG A 419 -2.64 -5.75 -31.89
CA ARG A 419 -2.34 -6.55 -33.08
C ARG A 419 -1.26 -7.57 -32.77
N LEU A 420 -1.57 -8.85 -32.91
CA LEU A 420 -0.61 -9.94 -32.94
C LEU A 420 -0.05 -10.09 -34.35
N LEU A 421 1.27 -10.07 -34.51
CA LEU A 421 1.97 -10.17 -35.79
C LEU A 421 2.25 -11.62 -36.18
N SER A 422 2.14 -11.94 -37.48
CA SER A 422 2.32 -13.30 -37.99
C SER A 422 3.59 -13.99 -37.47
N ASN A 423 3.47 -15.29 -37.21
CA ASN A 423 4.53 -16.15 -36.69
C ASN A 423 4.39 -17.55 -37.28
N GLU A 424 4.84 -17.72 -38.53
CA GLU A 424 4.78 -19.01 -39.23
C GLU A 424 5.71 -20.07 -38.61
N SER A 425 6.72 -19.63 -37.84
CA SER A 425 7.75 -20.49 -37.25
C SER A 425 7.42 -21.05 -35.86
N GLY A 426 6.30 -20.67 -35.24
CA GLY A 426 5.99 -21.11 -33.87
C GLY A 426 4.68 -20.58 -33.31
N ASN A 427 4.51 -20.75 -32.00
CA ASN A 427 3.32 -20.31 -31.29
C ASN A 427 3.45 -18.85 -30.82
N THR A 428 2.33 -18.13 -30.81
CA THR A 428 2.21 -16.83 -30.15
C THR A 428 1.31 -16.97 -28.92
N TYR A 429 1.76 -16.44 -27.78
CA TYR A 429 1.09 -16.59 -26.49
C TYR A 429 0.51 -15.26 -26.05
N PHE A 430 -0.74 -15.25 -25.61
CA PHE A 430 -1.41 -14.11 -25.01
C PHE A 430 -1.96 -14.54 -23.65
N CYS A 431 -1.52 -13.90 -22.57
CA CYS A 431 -1.83 -14.32 -21.20
C CYS A 431 -2.66 -13.26 -20.46
N VAL A 432 -3.68 -13.66 -19.70
CA VAL A 432 -4.48 -12.78 -18.84
C VAL A 432 -4.52 -13.35 -17.42
N PRO A 433 -3.82 -12.74 -16.44
CA PRO A 433 -2.86 -11.65 -16.60
C PRO A 433 -1.49 -12.14 -17.13
N MET A 434 -0.45 -11.32 -17.03
CA MET A 434 0.93 -11.74 -17.27
C MET A 434 1.25 -12.97 -16.40
N ARG A 435 1.98 -13.96 -16.94
CA ARG A 435 2.23 -15.25 -16.27
C ARG A 435 2.68 -15.13 -14.81
N GLY A 436 3.63 -14.26 -14.48
CA GLY A 436 4.06 -14.10 -13.09
C GLY A 436 3.03 -13.37 -12.21
N ALA A 437 2.20 -12.48 -12.77
CA ALA A 437 1.08 -11.87 -12.04
C ALA A 437 -0.03 -12.89 -11.76
N ALA A 438 -0.27 -13.79 -12.73
CA ALA A 438 -1.19 -14.90 -12.59
C ALA A 438 -0.74 -15.87 -11.49
N ARG A 439 0.58 -16.00 -11.30
CA ARG A 439 1.18 -16.85 -10.30
C ARG A 439 1.16 -16.22 -8.89
N ASN A 440 1.30 -14.90 -8.79
CA ASN A 440 1.62 -14.26 -7.51
C ASN A 440 0.43 -13.56 -6.85
N SER A 441 -0.31 -12.70 -7.58
CA SER A 441 -1.01 -11.61 -6.86
C SER A 441 -2.16 -10.94 -7.60
N TYR A 442 -2.85 -11.58 -8.56
CA TYR A 442 -3.81 -10.85 -9.41
C TYR A 442 -5.24 -11.39 -9.42
N LEU A 443 -5.53 -12.44 -10.18
CA LEU A 443 -6.88 -13.02 -10.22
C LEU A 443 -7.08 -13.99 -9.04
N ARG A 444 -7.14 -13.41 -7.85
CA ARG A 444 -7.51 -14.06 -6.58
C ARG A 444 -8.96 -14.53 -6.63
N CYS A 445 -9.16 -15.80 -6.92
CA CYS A 445 -10.47 -16.38 -7.18
C CYS A 445 -10.82 -17.46 -6.15
N PRO A 446 -12.07 -17.54 -5.70
CA PRO A 446 -12.54 -18.73 -4.98
C PRO A 446 -12.55 -19.96 -5.90
N PRO A 447 -12.08 -21.13 -5.44
CA PRO A 447 -12.15 -22.37 -6.21
C PRO A 447 -13.52 -23.05 -6.06
N GLY A 448 -13.75 -24.12 -6.82
CA GLY A 448 -15.06 -24.77 -6.92
C GLY A 448 -16.05 -24.02 -7.82
N GLU A 449 -15.58 -23.00 -8.53
CA GLU A 449 -16.38 -22.09 -9.33
C GLU A 449 -16.05 -22.23 -10.82
N THR A 450 -17.00 -21.86 -11.69
CA THR A 450 -16.78 -21.83 -13.14
C THR A 450 -16.52 -20.40 -13.62
N TYR A 451 -15.36 -20.21 -14.25
CA TYR A 451 -14.95 -18.90 -14.79
C TYR A 451 -14.97 -18.94 -16.32
N LYS A 452 -15.52 -17.88 -16.92
CA LYS A 452 -15.53 -17.66 -18.37
C LYS A 452 -14.37 -16.76 -18.76
N PHE A 453 -13.60 -17.20 -19.75
CA PHE A 453 -12.70 -16.37 -20.53
C PHE A 453 -13.32 -16.09 -21.89
N ARG A 454 -13.60 -14.82 -22.18
CA ARG A 454 -14.14 -14.34 -23.45
C ARG A 454 -13.07 -13.56 -24.19
N MET A 455 -12.88 -13.88 -25.46
CA MET A 455 -11.96 -13.15 -26.34
C MET A 455 -12.69 -12.71 -27.59
N LYS A 456 -12.63 -11.41 -27.87
CA LYS A 456 -13.14 -10.80 -29.09
C LYS A 456 -11.96 -10.36 -29.96
N MET A 457 -11.94 -10.83 -31.20
CA MET A 457 -10.82 -10.60 -32.10
C MET A 457 -11.25 -10.59 -33.57
N ASP A 458 -10.49 -9.91 -34.41
CA ASP A 458 -10.62 -9.86 -35.86
C ASP A 458 -9.47 -10.63 -36.51
N CYS A 459 -9.82 -11.67 -37.28
CA CYS A 459 -8.86 -12.54 -37.94
C CYS A 459 -8.85 -12.25 -39.44
N HIS A 460 -7.76 -11.68 -39.94
CA HIS A 460 -7.75 -11.16 -41.32
C HIS A 460 -7.95 -12.24 -42.40
N SER A 461 -7.19 -13.34 -42.32
CA SER A 461 -7.26 -14.42 -43.32
C SER A 461 -8.06 -15.65 -42.87
N GLY A 462 -8.29 -15.83 -41.56
CA GLY A 462 -8.75 -17.10 -41.00
C GLY A 462 -7.74 -18.25 -41.21
N GLY A 463 -8.06 -19.43 -40.66
CA GLY A 463 -7.25 -20.66 -40.77
C GLY A 463 -6.18 -20.85 -39.67
N GLN A 464 -5.96 -19.82 -38.84
CA GLN A 464 -5.13 -19.93 -37.64
C GLN A 464 -5.78 -20.86 -36.61
N ASN A 465 -4.99 -21.48 -35.75
CA ASN A 465 -5.48 -22.31 -34.64
C ASN A 465 -5.32 -21.57 -33.31
N LEU A 466 -6.33 -21.70 -32.44
CA LEU A 466 -6.33 -21.16 -31.08
C LEU A 466 -6.58 -22.29 -30.08
N LEU A 467 -5.69 -22.41 -29.11
CA LEU A 467 -5.84 -23.23 -27.91
C LEU A 467 -5.91 -22.30 -26.69
N VAL A 468 -6.86 -22.52 -25.78
CA VAL A 468 -6.95 -21.73 -24.54
C VAL A 468 -6.74 -22.63 -23.32
N LYS A 469 -5.93 -22.16 -22.38
CA LYS A 469 -5.66 -22.81 -21.09
C LYS A 469 -6.04 -21.91 -19.92
N CYS A 470 -6.36 -22.51 -18.79
CA CYS A 470 -6.46 -21.86 -17.49
C CYS A 470 -5.49 -22.55 -16.52
N ASN A 471 -4.53 -21.81 -16.00
CA ASN A 471 -3.58 -22.26 -14.99
C ASN A 471 -4.09 -21.83 -13.61
N VAL A 472 -4.02 -22.73 -12.64
CA VAL A 472 -4.45 -22.50 -11.25
C VAL A 472 -3.25 -22.65 -10.33
N TYR A 473 -3.01 -21.65 -9.49
CA TYR A 473 -1.88 -21.60 -8.56
C TYR A 473 -2.33 -21.43 -7.11
N ASP A 474 -1.54 -21.94 -6.16
CA ASP A 474 -1.69 -21.61 -4.74
C ASP A 474 -0.96 -20.30 -4.39
N ASN A 475 -1.11 -19.83 -3.14
CA ASN A 475 -0.43 -18.63 -2.65
C ASN A 475 1.09 -18.79 -2.53
N ASN A 476 1.61 -20.02 -2.52
CA ASN A 476 3.04 -20.34 -2.58
C ASN A 476 3.52 -20.47 -4.02
N GLN A 477 2.69 -20.08 -5.00
CA GLN A 477 3.00 -20.05 -6.42
C GLN A 477 3.17 -21.43 -7.08
N ASN A 478 2.75 -22.50 -6.42
CA ASN A 478 2.78 -23.84 -6.99
C ASN A 478 1.64 -23.99 -8.00
N VAL A 479 1.92 -24.65 -9.13
CA VAL A 479 0.87 -25.03 -10.08
C VAL A 479 0.05 -26.15 -9.46
N LEU A 480 -1.24 -25.94 -9.38
CA LEU A 480 -2.20 -26.90 -8.85
C LEU A 480 -2.88 -27.66 -9.97
N GLU A 481 -3.28 -26.96 -11.02
CA GLU A 481 -3.91 -27.55 -12.20
C GLU A 481 -3.70 -26.69 -13.45
N THR A 482 -3.74 -27.34 -14.61
CA THR A 482 -3.79 -26.68 -15.92
C THR A 482 -4.93 -27.28 -16.74
N LEU A 483 -6.00 -26.51 -16.88
CA LEU A 483 -7.17 -26.88 -17.64
C LEU A 483 -6.99 -26.44 -19.10
N ILE A 484 -7.27 -27.32 -20.06
CA ILE A 484 -7.05 -27.05 -21.48
C ILE A 484 -8.34 -27.28 -22.25
N LYS A 485 -8.72 -26.31 -23.10
CA LYS A 485 -9.84 -26.46 -24.03
C LYS A 485 -9.37 -26.98 -25.38
N PRO A 486 -10.21 -27.73 -26.12
CA PRO A 486 -9.87 -28.19 -27.47
C PRO A 486 -9.46 -27.02 -28.37
N SER A 487 -8.43 -27.24 -29.19
CA SER A 487 -8.01 -26.25 -30.18
C SER A 487 -9.12 -26.02 -31.21
N VAL A 488 -9.34 -24.76 -31.59
CA VAL A 488 -10.30 -24.36 -32.62
C VAL A 488 -9.56 -23.72 -33.79
N THR A 489 -10.05 -23.92 -35.01
CA THR A 489 -9.59 -23.19 -36.19
C THR A 489 -10.43 -21.93 -36.35
N LEU A 490 -9.76 -20.78 -36.44
CA LEU A 490 -10.37 -19.46 -36.50
C LEU A 490 -10.94 -19.17 -37.89
N GLY A 491 -12.15 -18.60 -37.93
CA GLY A 491 -12.73 -18.05 -39.15
C GLY A 491 -12.06 -16.74 -39.54
N SER A 492 -12.33 -16.23 -40.74
CA SER A 492 -11.96 -14.86 -41.10
C SER A 492 -13.00 -13.85 -40.59
N GLY A 493 -12.54 -12.61 -40.33
CA GLY A 493 -13.33 -11.52 -39.79
C GLY A 493 -13.45 -11.53 -38.25
N MET A 494 -14.36 -10.69 -37.77
CA MET A 494 -14.64 -10.51 -36.34
C MET A 494 -15.33 -11.73 -35.75
N GLN A 495 -14.83 -12.19 -34.59
CA GLN A 495 -15.39 -13.32 -33.86
C GLN A 495 -15.20 -13.16 -32.34
N THR A 496 -16.18 -13.66 -31.60
CA THR A 496 -16.17 -13.73 -30.14
C THR A 496 -16.19 -15.20 -29.73
N LEU A 497 -15.22 -15.61 -28.93
CA LEU A 497 -15.10 -16.97 -28.43
C LEU A 497 -15.16 -16.97 -26.91
N ASP A 498 -15.96 -17.89 -26.36
CA ASP A 498 -16.16 -18.06 -24.93
C ASP A 498 -15.65 -19.43 -24.48
N TYR A 499 -14.91 -19.45 -23.37
CA TYR A 499 -14.35 -20.65 -22.79
C TYR A 499 -14.64 -20.69 -21.28
N ASP A 500 -15.46 -21.66 -20.86
CA ASP A 500 -15.83 -21.82 -19.45
C ASP A 500 -14.94 -22.87 -18.79
N PHE A 501 -14.25 -22.52 -17.71
CA PHE A 501 -13.32 -23.37 -16.96
C PHE A 501 -13.86 -23.63 -15.56
N GLU A 502 -14.19 -24.88 -15.27
CA GLU A 502 -14.58 -25.32 -13.94
C GLU A 502 -13.32 -25.52 -13.10
N ILE A 503 -13.12 -24.69 -12.09
CA ILE A 503 -11.98 -24.76 -11.18
C ILE A 503 -12.32 -25.76 -10.08
N PRO A 504 -11.50 -26.78 -9.83
CA PRO A 504 -11.80 -27.81 -8.83
C PRO A 504 -12.03 -27.21 -7.44
N SER A 505 -12.85 -27.87 -6.63
CA SER A 505 -13.03 -27.48 -5.22
C SER A 505 -11.82 -27.86 -4.37
N PHE A 506 -11.71 -27.30 -3.16
CA PHE A 506 -10.66 -27.70 -2.21
C PHE A 506 -10.66 -29.20 -1.90
N GLU A 507 -11.83 -29.82 -1.74
CA GLU A 507 -11.92 -31.26 -1.46
C GLU A 507 -11.37 -32.09 -2.63
N THR A 508 -11.54 -31.59 -3.85
CA THR A 508 -11.09 -32.26 -5.07
C THR A 508 -9.57 -32.23 -5.16
N PHE A 509 -8.95 -31.08 -4.90
CA PHE A 509 -7.49 -30.94 -4.86
C PHE A 509 -6.83 -31.80 -3.76
N ALA A 510 -7.44 -31.89 -2.57
CA ALA A 510 -6.94 -32.73 -1.49
C ALA A 510 -6.94 -34.24 -1.84
N CYS A 511 -7.87 -34.68 -2.70
CA CYS A 511 -7.96 -36.07 -3.15
C CYS A 511 -6.99 -36.43 -4.28
N ASN A 512 -6.55 -35.45 -5.09
CA ASN A 512 -5.71 -35.65 -6.27
C ASN A 512 -4.20 -35.61 -5.99
N ASN A 513 -3.76 -35.25 -4.77
CA ASN A 513 -2.36 -35.28 -4.33
C ASN A 513 -1.83 -36.70 -4.03
N LYS A 514 -2.14 -37.67 -4.90
CA LYS A 514 -1.24 -38.81 -5.14
C LYS A 514 -0.36 -38.42 -6.34
N PRO A 515 0.97 -38.61 -6.27
CA PRO A 515 1.86 -38.17 -7.33
C PRO A 515 1.49 -38.89 -8.64
N ASN A 516 0.87 -38.16 -9.57
CA ASN A 516 0.68 -38.59 -10.94
C ASN A 516 1.92 -38.17 -11.73
N THR A 517 2.76 -39.15 -12.01
CA THR A 517 3.86 -39.09 -12.96
C THR A 517 3.29 -39.00 -14.38
N LEU A 518 3.32 -37.81 -14.97
CA LEU A 518 3.21 -37.64 -16.42
C LEU A 518 4.36 -36.75 -16.91
N GLU A 519 5.10 -37.31 -17.86
CA GLU A 519 6.35 -36.85 -18.45
C GLU A 519 6.27 -35.43 -19.00
N TYR A 520 6.91 -34.47 -18.32
CA TYR A 520 7.71 -33.42 -18.95
C TYR A 520 8.78 -33.00 -17.94
N ASP A 521 10.04 -33.26 -18.28
CA ASP A 521 11.21 -33.04 -17.41
C ASP A 521 11.34 -31.57 -17.00
N ILE A 522 10.94 -31.27 -15.77
CA ILE A 522 11.57 -30.25 -14.93
C ILE A 522 11.86 -30.95 -13.61
N GLU A 523 13.14 -31.19 -13.32
CA GLU A 523 13.59 -31.67 -12.01
C GLU A 523 13.20 -30.64 -10.95
N VAL A 524 12.10 -30.87 -10.23
CA VAL A 524 11.81 -30.20 -8.96
C VAL A 524 12.46 -31.03 -7.87
N ALA A 525 13.67 -30.63 -7.46
CA ALA A 525 14.38 -31.25 -6.37
C ALA A 525 13.69 -30.94 -5.01
N GLY A 526 13.25 -32.00 -4.33
CA GLY A 526 12.96 -31.97 -2.88
C GLY A 526 11.51 -31.78 -2.48
N THR A 527 10.71 -32.85 -2.50
CA THR A 527 9.34 -32.85 -1.93
C THR A 527 9.16 -34.00 -0.94
N GLU A 528 9.65 -33.81 0.29
CA GLU A 528 9.09 -34.47 1.47
C GLU A 528 8.33 -33.40 2.27
N ASN A 529 7.00 -33.54 2.36
CA ASN A 529 6.04 -32.69 3.10
C ASN A 529 5.98 -31.20 2.72
N GLN A 530 5.24 -30.85 1.65
CA GLN A 530 4.83 -29.45 1.44
C GLN A 530 3.40 -29.21 1.94
N ASP A 531 3.27 -28.23 2.83
CA ASP A 531 2.04 -27.57 3.27
C ASP A 531 1.36 -26.86 2.08
N LEU A 532 0.55 -27.60 1.31
CA LEU A 532 -0.30 -27.03 0.28
C LEU A 532 -1.55 -26.40 0.92
N ILE A 533 -2.09 -25.34 0.30
CA ILE A 533 -3.35 -24.65 0.69
C ILE A 533 -4.56 -25.59 0.92
N TYR A 534 -4.49 -26.81 0.38
CA TYR A 534 -5.51 -27.85 0.47
C TYR A 534 -5.43 -28.71 1.73
N ASN A 535 -4.31 -28.66 2.45
CA ASN A 535 -4.09 -29.45 3.66
C ASN A 535 -4.49 -28.69 4.94
N ASP A 536 -4.62 -27.36 4.87
CA ASP A 536 -5.02 -26.51 5.99
C ASP A 536 -6.41 -25.89 5.75
N ILE A 537 -7.40 -26.37 6.52
CA ILE A 537 -8.77 -25.86 6.44
C ILE A 537 -8.95 -24.48 7.08
N THR A 538 -7.93 -23.98 7.76
CA THR A 538 -7.92 -22.66 8.41
C THR A 538 -7.30 -21.57 7.53
N SER A 539 -6.82 -21.94 6.33
CA SER A 539 -6.25 -21.03 5.33
C SER A 539 -7.29 -20.02 4.82
N ASP A 540 -6.83 -18.81 4.45
CA ASP A 540 -7.65 -17.71 3.88
C ASP A 540 -7.94 -17.91 2.41
N ARG A 541 -8.41 -19.11 2.09
CA ARG A 541 -8.07 -19.76 0.83
C ARG A 541 -8.41 -18.93 -0.41
N LYS A 542 -7.40 -18.67 -1.23
CA LYS A 542 -7.48 -18.06 -2.56
C LYS A 542 -6.69 -18.94 -3.51
N VAL A 543 -7.21 -19.18 -4.72
CA VAL A 543 -6.37 -19.61 -5.83
C VAL A 543 -6.08 -18.42 -6.72
N GLN A 544 -4.92 -18.40 -7.34
CA GLN A 544 -4.64 -17.46 -8.42
C GLN A 544 -4.96 -18.15 -9.75
N ILE A 545 -5.70 -17.51 -10.63
CA ILE A 545 -5.98 -18.05 -11.96
C ILE A 545 -5.31 -17.22 -13.06
N GLY A 546 -4.86 -17.88 -14.13
CA GLY A 546 -4.31 -17.23 -15.30
C GLY A 546 -4.72 -17.92 -16.59
N PHE A 547 -5.23 -17.14 -17.53
CA PHE A 547 -5.64 -17.64 -18.84
C PHE A 547 -4.52 -17.47 -19.86
N GLU A 548 -4.34 -18.45 -20.74
CA GLU A 548 -3.35 -18.42 -21.81
C GLU A 548 -4.00 -18.83 -23.13
N ALA A 549 -4.06 -17.90 -24.08
CA ALA A 549 -4.41 -18.13 -25.47
C ALA A 549 -3.14 -18.38 -26.29
N VAL A 550 -3.07 -19.56 -26.93
CA VAL A 550 -1.95 -20.01 -27.75
C VAL A 550 -2.41 -20.06 -29.20
N PHE A 551 -1.86 -19.16 -30.01
CA PHE A 551 -2.10 -19.07 -31.44
C PHE A 551 -1.02 -19.86 -32.19
N SER A 552 -1.43 -20.67 -33.17
CA SER A 552 -0.54 -21.43 -34.06
C SER A 552 -1.06 -21.41 -35.50
N ASN A 553 -0.24 -21.85 -36.46
CA ASN A 553 -0.50 -21.69 -37.90
C ASN A 553 -0.79 -20.23 -38.26
N PHE A 554 0.07 -19.34 -37.76
CA PHE A 554 -0.17 -17.90 -37.70
C PHE A 554 0.46 -17.17 -38.89
N SER A 555 -0.13 -17.25 -40.09
CA SER A 555 0.45 -16.66 -41.31
C SER A 555 0.15 -15.17 -41.52
N GLU A 556 -0.90 -14.64 -40.91
CA GLU A 556 -1.35 -13.24 -41.00
C GLU A 556 -1.71 -12.71 -39.61
N TYR A 557 -1.76 -11.40 -39.46
CA TYR A 557 -2.01 -10.75 -38.16
C TYR A 557 -3.45 -10.98 -37.65
N ILE A 558 -3.62 -10.89 -36.32
CA ILE A 558 -4.91 -10.91 -35.61
C ILE A 558 -4.99 -9.65 -34.75
N ASP A 559 -6.11 -8.94 -34.80
CA ASP A 559 -6.38 -7.83 -33.91
C ASP A 559 -7.28 -8.30 -32.76
N ILE A 560 -6.81 -8.19 -31.52
CA ILE A 560 -7.62 -8.48 -30.32
C ILE A 560 -8.28 -7.18 -29.86
N ASP A 561 -9.61 -7.21 -29.75
CA ASP A 561 -10.44 -6.09 -29.30
C ASP A 561 -10.65 -6.15 -27.77
N GLN A 562 -10.91 -7.34 -27.23
CA GLN A 562 -11.27 -7.54 -25.83
C GLN A 562 -10.80 -8.91 -25.32
N ALA A 563 -10.44 -8.97 -24.04
CA ALA A 563 -10.15 -10.19 -23.31
C ALA A 563 -10.74 -10.07 -21.89
N GLU A 564 -11.85 -10.75 -21.65
CA GLU A 564 -12.69 -10.57 -20.48
C GLU A 564 -12.72 -11.85 -19.64
N VAL A 565 -12.65 -11.69 -18.32
CA VAL A 565 -12.76 -12.76 -17.32
C VAL A 565 -13.89 -12.42 -16.38
N MET A 566 -14.80 -13.39 -16.21
CA MET A 566 -15.96 -13.28 -15.33
C MET A 566 -16.36 -14.65 -14.80
N PHE A 567 -17.29 -14.69 -13.84
CA PHE A 567 -17.99 -15.94 -13.54
C PHE A 567 -18.88 -16.34 -14.72
N ALA A 568 -18.92 -17.61 -15.08
CA ALA A 568 -19.64 -18.06 -16.28
C ALA A 568 -21.15 -17.80 -16.21
N ASP A 569 -21.73 -17.86 -15.01
CA ASP A 569 -23.15 -17.59 -14.73
C ASP A 569 -23.48 -16.10 -14.51
N ALA A 570 -22.46 -15.24 -14.36
CA ALA A 570 -22.62 -13.78 -14.26
C ALA A 570 -22.66 -13.07 -15.63
N ASP A 571 -22.52 -13.81 -16.73
CA ASP A 571 -22.47 -13.22 -18.06
C ASP A 571 -23.76 -12.43 -18.39
N GLY A 572 -23.59 -11.16 -18.75
CA GLY A 572 -24.69 -10.22 -18.98
C GLY A 572 -25.32 -9.63 -17.72
N GLN A 573 -24.85 -9.97 -16.51
CA GLN A 573 -25.31 -9.41 -15.24
C GLN A 573 -24.40 -8.26 -14.80
N THR A 574 -24.90 -7.03 -14.79
CA THR A 574 -24.08 -5.86 -14.40
C THR A 574 -24.26 -5.44 -12.95
N SER A 575 -25.41 -5.71 -12.34
CA SER A 575 -25.71 -5.29 -10.97
C SER A 575 -25.44 -6.38 -9.94
N THR A 576 -25.06 -5.98 -8.73
CA THR A 576 -24.88 -6.89 -7.60
C THR A 576 -26.21 -7.23 -6.94
N VAL A 577 -26.48 -8.51 -6.72
CA VAL A 577 -27.74 -9.02 -6.14
C VAL A 577 -27.47 -9.70 -4.80
N ASN A 578 -28.27 -9.38 -3.79
CA ASN A 578 -28.15 -9.86 -2.41
C ASN A 578 -26.70 -9.81 -1.86
N PRO A 579 -25.99 -8.67 -1.97
CA PRO A 579 -24.62 -8.59 -1.48
C PRO A 579 -24.53 -8.74 0.03
N GLY A 580 -23.39 -9.26 0.48
CA GLY A 580 -23.04 -9.33 1.89
C GLY A 580 -21.55 -9.55 2.11
N VAL A 581 -21.12 -9.15 3.31
CA VAL A 581 -19.80 -9.44 3.84
C VAL A 581 -19.98 -9.93 5.27
N LYS A 582 -19.48 -11.11 5.57
CA LYS A 582 -19.34 -11.59 6.95
C LYS A 582 -17.96 -11.18 7.45
N ALA A 583 -17.94 -10.24 8.39
CA ALA A 583 -16.73 -9.64 8.94
C ALA A 583 -16.63 -9.98 10.43
N ASP A 584 -15.57 -10.68 10.84
CA ASP A 584 -15.32 -11.02 12.26
C ASP A 584 -16.52 -11.67 12.96
N GLY A 585 -17.20 -12.59 12.26
CA GLY A 585 -18.40 -13.28 12.74
C GLY A 585 -19.70 -12.46 12.68
N THR A 586 -19.64 -11.20 12.23
CA THR A 586 -20.82 -10.34 12.01
C THR A 586 -21.26 -10.44 10.56
N ASN A 587 -22.49 -10.89 10.34
CA ASN A 587 -23.09 -10.95 8.99
C ASN A 587 -23.68 -9.59 8.62
N CYS A 588 -23.13 -8.95 7.59
CA CYS A 588 -23.63 -7.70 7.05
C CYS A 588 -24.14 -7.96 5.64
N SER A 589 -25.45 -7.87 5.42
CA SER A 589 -26.06 -8.23 4.13
C SER A 589 -27.19 -7.29 3.75
N PHE A 590 -27.34 -7.06 2.45
CA PHE A 590 -28.42 -6.30 1.85
C PHE A 590 -29.29 -7.25 1.01
N SER A 591 -30.63 -7.12 1.11
CA SER A 591 -31.56 -7.91 0.30
C SER A 591 -32.06 -7.08 -0.87
N GLY A 592 -31.96 -7.64 -2.09
CA GLY A 592 -32.30 -6.95 -3.34
C GLY A 592 -31.06 -6.64 -4.18
N THR A 593 -31.18 -5.65 -5.06
CA THR A 593 -30.10 -5.25 -5.97
C THR A 593 -29.44 -3.96 -5.47
N LEU A 594 -28.12 -3.97 -5.36
CA LEU A 594 -27.32 -2.82 -4.97
C LEU A 594 -26.53 -2.33 -6.19
N SER A 595 -26.68 -1.06 -6.57
CA SER A 595 -25.90 -0.46 -7.66
C SER A 595 -24.55 0.06 -7.17
N SER A 596 -23.64 0.38 -8.11
CA SER A 596 -22.35 1.03 -7.83
C SER A 596 -22.45 2.47 -7.31
N SER A 597 -23.65 3.07 -7.33
CA SER A 597 -23.90 4.41 -6.80
C SER A 597 -24.58 4.40 -5.42
N GLN A 598 -24.94 3.22 -4.91
CA GLN A 598 -25.62 3.04 -3.63
C GLN A 598 -24.64 2.45 -2.61
N ILE A 599 -24.65 2.98 -1.40
CA ILE A 599 -23.77 2.54 -0.31
C ILE A 599 -24.64 2.13 0.87
N GLU A 600 -24.42 0.92 1.36
CA GLU A 600 -25.01 0.42 2.60
C GLU A 600 -23.93 0.35 3.68
N SER A 601 -24.28 0.65 4.92
CA SER A 601 -23.34 0.70 6.05
C SER A 601 -23.81 -0.15 7.22
N TYR A 602 -22.88 -0.84 7.88
CA TYR A 602 -23.13 -1.73 9.00
C TYR A 602 -22.12 -1.50 10.12
N GLN A 603 -22.59 -1.53 11.37
CA GLN A 603 -21.72 -1.42 12.52
C GLN A 603 -21.03 -2.77 12.79
N LEU A 604 -19.71 -2.77 12.82
CA LEU A 604 -18.88 -3.89 13.26
C LEU A 604 -18.54 -3.76 14.76
N PRO A 605 -18.09 -4.85 15.41
CA PRO A 605 -17.51 -4.78 16.75
C PRO A 605 -16.39 -3.74 16.82
N VAL A 606 -16.48 -2.84 17.81
CA VAL A 606 -15.50 -1.76 18.01
C VAL A 606 -14.13 -2.30 18.40
N LYS A 607 -14.09 -3.40 19.15
CA LYS A 607 -12.85 -4.08 19.51
C LYS A 607 -12.30 -4.79 18.29
N THR A 608 -11.15 -4.32 17.81
CA THR A 608 -10.49 -4.86 16.65
C THR A 608 -9.67 -6.10 17.02
N PRO A 609 -9.84 -7.25 16.34
CA PRO A 609 -8.93 -8.39 16.49
C PRO A 609 -7.57 -8.07 15.85
N GLU A 610 -6.50 -8.80 16.19
CA GLU A 610 -5.21 -8.66 15.50
C GLU A 610 -5.32 -8.98 14.00
N ARG A 611 -6.23 -9.91 13.68
CA ARG A 611 -6.49 -10.41 12.35
C ARG A 611 -7.99 -10.48 12.13
N SER A 612 -8.47 -9.79 11.10
CA SER A 612 -9.85 -9.83 10.64
C SER A 612 -10.00 -10.72 9.41
N VAL A 613 -11.17 -11.33 9.27
CA VAL A 613 -11.54 -12.14 8.10
C VAL A 613 -12.87 -11.66 7.54
N PHE A 614 -12.90 -11.47 6.22
CA PHE A 614 -14.04 -11.00 5.45
C PHE A 614 -14.42 -12.08 4.43
N GLU A 615 -15.60 -12.67 4.59
CA GLU A 615 -16.18 -13.62 3.63
C GLU A 615 -17.21 -12.88 2.78
N VAL A 616 -17.01 -12.83 1.47
CA VAL A 616 -17.85 -12.07 0.53
C VAL A 616 -18.94 -12.97 -0.04
N SER A 617 -20.16 -12.43 -0.13
CA SER A 617 -21.29 -13.04 -0.86
C SER A 617 -21.90 -12.03 -1.83
N ALA A 618 -22.07 -12.39 -3.09
CA ALA A 618 -22.65 -11.54 -4.12
C ALA A 618 -23.28 -12.37 -5.24
N GLY A 619 -24.58 -12.22 -5.49
CA GLY A 619 -25.24 -12.71 -6.71
C GLY A 619 -25.22 -11.68 -7.85
N GLY A 620 -25.82 -12.01 -8.99
CA GLY A 620 -25.89 -11.11 -10.16
C GLY A 620 -24.52 -11.00 -10.82
N SER A 621 -23.89 -9.81 -10.76
CA SER A 621 -22.52 -9.60 -11.26
C SER A 621 -21.44 -10.42 -10.52
N ARG A 622 -21.81 -11.04 -9.38
CA ARG A 622 -20.92 -11.85 -8.54
C ARG A 622 -19.74 -11.08 -7.96
N ARG A 623 -19.92 -9.76 -7.82
CA ARG A 623 -18.90 -8.82 -7.33
C ARG A 623 -19.48 -7.80 -6.37
N LEU A 624 -18.67 -7.39 -5.40
CA LEU A 624 -19.02 -6.41 -4.38
C LEU A 624 -17.78 -5.63 -3.94
N SER A 625 -17.90 -4.31 -3.85
CA SER A 625 -16.88 -3.46 -3.24
C SER A 625 -17.19 -3.22 -1.77
N TRP A 626 -16.18 -3.25 -0.90
CA TRP A 626 -16.36 -2.99 0.52
C TRP A 626 -15.20 -2.21 1.13
N LEU A 627 -15.51 -1.47 2.20
CA LEU A 627 -14.57 -0.64 2.93
C LEU A 627 -14.91 -0.69 4.42
N VAL A 628 -13.93 -0.97 5.27
CA VAL A 628 -14.04 -0.80 6.71
C VAL A 628 -13.41 0.53 7.08
N ARG A 629 -14.13 1.33 7.87
CA ARG A 629 -13.67 2.57 8.46
C ARG A 629 -13.65 2.44 9.97
N GLN A 630 -12.47 2.60 10.57
CA GLN A 630 -12.27 2.64 12.02
C GLN A 630 -11.98 4.08 12.44
N THR A 631 -12.84 4.67 13.27
CA THR A 631 -12.65 6.00 13.84
C THR A 631 -12.07 5.93 15.25
N ALA A 632 -11.39 7.01 15.64
CA ALA A 632 -10.73 7.19 16.92
C ALA A 632 -9.80 6.04 17.38
N PRO A 633 -8.99 5.41 16.49
CA PRO A 633 -7.89 4.58 16.97
C PRO A 633 -6.98 5.46 17.83
N ALA A 634 -6.44 4.91 18.92
CA ALA A 634 -5.52 5.62 19.81
C ALA A 634 -4.06 5.33 19.46
N TRP A 635 -3.79 4.14 18.93
CA TRP A 635 -2.45 3.64 18.65
C TRP A 635 -2.35 3.14 17.22
N GLN A 636 -1.24 3.49 16.57
CA GLN A 636 -0.67 2.77 15.43
C GLN A 636 0.43 1.84 15.94
N VAL A 637 0.38 0.57 15.54
CA VAL A 637 1.38 -0.45 15.86
C VAL A 637 2.01 -0.94 14.55
N ARG A 638 3.30 -0.69 14.42
CA ARG A 638 4.11 -0.99 13.23
C ARG A 638 4.89 -2.28 13.43
N ASN A 639 5.13 -3.01 12.35
CA ASN A 639 5.83 -4.29 12.26
C ASN A 639 5.14 -5.48 12.94
N ALA A 640 4.00 -5.28 13.60
CA ALA A 640 3.15 -6.34 14.15
C ALA A 640 1.67 -5.92 14.14
N PRO A 641 0.73 -6.86 13.99
CA PRO A 641 -0.68 -6.57 14.19
C PRO A 641 -0.99 -6.38 15.68
N VAL A 642 -2.15 -5.81 15.98
CA VAL A 642 -2.58 -5.50 17.34
C VAL A 642 -4.08 -5.77 17.53
N ALA A 643 -4.42 -6.38 18.66
CA ALA A 643 -5.80 -6.59 19.08
C ALA A 643 -6.17 -5.66 20.24
N ASP A 644 -7.38 -5.10 20.19
CA ASP A 644 -8.01 -4.41 21.32
C ASP A 644 -8.73 -5.42 22.23
N LYS A 645 -8.21 -5.62 23.45
CA LYS A 645 -8.82 -6.53 24.44
C LYS A 645 -9.70 -5.81 25.45
N GLY A 646 -9.96 -4.52 25.28
CA GLY A 646 -10.61 -3.70 26.28
C GLY A 646 -9.62 -3.24 27.33
N SER A 647 -9.13 -4.06 28.26
CA SER A 647 -8.30 -3.51 29.34
C SER A 647 -6.83 -3.22 28.95
N PHE A 648 -6.36 -3.83 27.87
CA PHE A 648 -5.02 -3.73 27.29
C PHE A 648 -5.09 -3.92 25.77
N ILE A 649 -3.98 -3.59 25.09
CA ILE A 649 -3.77 -3.97 23.70
C ILE A 649 -2.82 -5.18 23.66
N GLU A 650 -3.12 -6.15 22.81
CA GLU A 650 -2.30 -7.34 22.62
C GLU A 650 -1.55 -7.22 21.31
N VAL A 651 -0.22 -7.15 21.39
CA VAL A 651 0.65 -7.12 20.22
C VAL A 651 0.79 -8.55 19.70
N GLY A 652 0.38 -8.75 18.45
CA GLY A 652 0.46 -10.02 17.74
C GLY A 652 1.90 -10.36 17.31
N PRO A 653 2.09 -11.45 16.56
CA PRO A 653 3.41 -11.85 16.08
C PRO A 653 4.01 -10.83 15.12
N MET A 654 5.33 -10.75 15.07
CA MET A 654 6.04 -9.91 14.11
C MET A 654 5.61 -10.25 12.68
N ARG A 655 5.24 -9.21 11.92
CA ARG A 655 4.82 -9.29 10.52
C ARG A 655 5.88 -8.75 9.57
N ASN A 656 6.63 -7.74 9.99
CA ASN A 656 7.83 -7.27 9.31
C ASN A 656 9.06 -7.77 10.08
N ASP A 657 9.68 -8.84 9.58
CA ASP A 657 10.83 -9.51 10.17
C ASP A 657 12.16 -9.19 9.44
N TYR A 658 12.14 -8.21 8.53
CA TYR A 658 13.33 -7.78 7.78
C TYR A 658 14.29 -6.94 8.62
N SER A 659 13.78 -6.25 9.65
CA SER A 659 14.61 -5.46 10.56
C SER A 659 15.45 -6.38 11.46
N PRO A 660 16.79 -6.21 11.49
CA PRO A 660 17.65 -6.97 12.39
C PRO A 660 17.41 -6.63 13.87
N LYS A 661 16.72 -5.51 14.17
CA LYS A 661 16.38 -5.10 15.54
C LYS A 661 15.15 -5.84 16.09
N GLU A 662 14.41 -6.56 15.24
CA GLU A 662 13.13 -7.18 15.58
C GLU A 662 12.25 -6.21 16.39
N GLU A 663 12.06 -5.01 15.83
CA GLU A 663 11.46 -3.88 16.53
C GLU A 663 9.99 -3.70 16.16
N ILE A 664 9.14 -3.58 17.18
CA ILE A 664 7.74 -3.18 17.06
C ILE A 664 7.62 -1.76 17.59
N VAL A 665 7.03 -0.86 16.80
CA VAL A 665 6.88 0.55 17.17
C VAL A 665 5.41 0.88 17.40
N ILE A 666 5.11 1.48 18.54
CA ILE A 666 3.80 1.92 18.96
C ILE A 666 3.81 3.45 18.97
N ALA A 667 2.97 4.07 18.15
CA ALA A 667 2.85 5.52 18.03
C ALA A 667 1.41 5.94 18.37
N PRO A 668 1.21 7.05 19.10
CA PRO A 668 -0.13 7.58 19.32
C PRO A 668 -0.65 8.21 18.03
N THR A 669 -1.93 8.04 17.74
CA THR A 669 -2.59 8.64 16.55
C THR A 669 -2.91 10.13 16.73
N SER A 670 -2.70 10.64 17.94
CA SER A 670 -2.87 12.04 18.31
C SER A 670 -1.83 12.39 19.37
N GLN A 671 -1.35 13.64 19.36
CA GLN A 671 -0.35 14.07 20.34
C GLN A 671 -0.84 13.85 21.78
N THR A 672 0.03 13.31 22.63
CA THR A 672 -0.26 12.99 24.03
C THR A 672 0.90 13.38 24.93
N ASN A 673 0.57 13.85 26.13
CA ASN A 673 1.53 14.12 27.20
C ASN A 673 1.59 13.00 28.25
N SER A 674 0.70 12.01 28.15
CA SER A 674 0.77 10.82 29.01
C SER A 674 1.94 9.94 28.58
N PRO A 675 2.62 9.31 29.54
CA PRO A 675 3.64 8.33 29.20
C PRO A 675 2.99 7.16 28.44
N PHE A 676 3.73 6.54 27.52
CA PHE A 676 3.28 5.34 26.81
C PHE A 676 4.44 4.45 26.39
N ILE A 677 4.16 3.18 26.13
CA ILE A 677 5.17 2.26 25.59
C ILE A 677 5.30 2.55 24.10
N HIS A 678 6.50 2.95 23.68
CA HIS A 678 6.78 3.39 22.33
C HIS A 678 7.45 2.30 21.48
N ARG A 679 8.35 1.49 22.05
CA ARG A 679 9.03 0.41 21.30
C ARG A 679 9.20 -0.85 22.11
N LEU A 680 9.17 -1.96 21.39
CA LEU A 680 9.52 -3.29 21.86
C LEU A 680 10.60 -3.84 20.92
N ARG A 681 11.74 -4.27 21.45
CA ARG A 681 12.83 -4.90 20.67
C ARG A 681 13.08 -6.30 21.19
N HIS A 682 13.27 -7.25 20.26
CA HIS A 682 13.39 -8.69 20.56
C HIS A 682 12.25 -9.23 21.44
N ILE A 683 11.08 -8.59 21.35
CA ILE A 683 9.84 -8.93 22.03
C ILE A 683 8.79 -9.07 20.94
N SER A 684 8.44 -10.31 20.59
CA SER A 684 7.54 -10.59 19.47
C SER A 684 6.09 -10.81 19.92
N LYS A 685 5.80 -10.74 21.22
CA LYS A 685 4.45 -10.86 21.78
C LYS A 685 4.38 -10.24 23.18
N ALA A 686 3.46 -9.30 23.38
CA ALA A 686 3.26 -8.64 24.66
C ALA A 686 1.82 -8.12 24.83
N LYS A 687 1.39 -8.00 26.09
CA LYS A 687 0.18 -7.28 26.48
C LYS A 687 0.58 -5.93 27.05
N ILE A 688 0.11 -4.85 26.44
CA ILE A 688 0.42 -3.49 26.84
C ILE A 688 -0.81 -2.88 27.50
N PHE A 689 -0.69 -2.48 28.75
CA PHE A 689 -1.73 -1.77 29.49
C PHE A 689 -1.41 -0.27 29.44
N PRO A 690 -2.16 0.53 28.66
CA PRO A 690 -1.90 1.95 28.54
C PRO A 690 -2.14 2.70 29.84
N ASP A 691 -1.54 3.89 29.97
CA ASP A 691 -1.77 4.77 31.12
C ASP A 691 -3.25 5.15 31.21
N LYS A 692 -3.83 5.00 32.40
CA LYS A 692 -5.23 5.35 32.71
C LYS A 692 -5.31 6.59 33.60
N GLY A 693 -4.36 7.52 33.44
CA GLY A 693 -4.25 8.76 34.21
C GLY A 693 -3.55 8.62 35.56
N ASN A 694 -3.09 7.40 35.91
CA ASN A 694 -2.32 7.14 37.12
C ASN A 694 -0.80 7.13 36.86
N LYS A 695 -0.39 7.47 35.64
CA LYS A 695 1.01 7.52 35.19
C LYS A 695 1.75 6.21 35.46
N THR A 696 1.06 5.09 35.26
CA THR A 696 1.63 3.75 35.39
C THR A 696 1.51 3.01 34.06
N LEU A 697 2.65 2.58 33.52
CA LEU A 697 2.71 1.72 32.36
C LEU A 697 2.98 0.29 32.79
N ILE A 698 2.27 -0.66 32.19
CA ILE A 698 2.48 -2.08 32.42
C ILE A 698 2.62 -2.78 31.07
N ALA A 699 3.63 -3.65 30.96
CA ALA A 699 3.77 -4.60 29.87
C ALA A 699 3.93 -6.00 30.44
N ASP A 700 3.11 -6.94 29.99
CA ASP A 700 3.32 -8.37 30.23
C ASP A 700 3.98 -8.97 28.99
N ILE A 701 5.25 -9.37 29.12
CA ILE A 701 6.05 -9.93 28.05
C ILE A 701 5.80 -11.43 27.95
N GLU A 702 5.26 -11.87 26.82
CA GLU A 702 4.88 -13.27 26.59
C GLU A 702 5.90 -14.03 25.75
N LYS A 703 6.60 -13.36 24.83
CA LYS A 703 7.62 -13.99 23.98
C LYS A 703 8.80 -13.06 23.75
N LEU A 704 10.00 -13.64 23.91
CA LEU A 704 11.30 -13.02 23.64
C LEU A 704 12.01 -13.84 22.55
N SER A 705 12.72 -13.16 21.67
CA SER A 705 13.64 -13.75 20.69
C SER A 705 15.12 -13.59 21.10
N GLY A 706 15.39 -12.73 22.10
CA GLY A 706 16.72 -12.46 22.64
C GLY A 706 16.67 -11.66 23.95
N GLU A 707 17.76 -10.96 24.28
CA GLU A 707 17.71 -9.92 25.32
C GLU A 707 16.86 -8.75 24.80
N GLY A 708 15.70 -8.54 25.42
CA GLY A 708 14.70 -7.59 24.94
C GLY A 708 14.82 -6.20 25.55
N GLU A 709 14.25 -5.21 24.87
CA GLU A 709 14.14 -3.84 25.38
C GLU A 709 12.69 -3.36 25.30
N ILE A 710 12.22 -2.70 26.36
CA ILE A 710 11.01 -1.90 26.34
C ILE A 710 11.42 -0.44 26.42
N ILE A 711 11.01 0.35 25.42
CA ILE A 711 11.26 1.79 25.39
C ILE A 711 9.93 2.50 25.58
N ALA A 712 9.80 3.27 26.65
CA ALA A 712 8.64 4.11 26.92
C ALA A 712 8.96 5.59 26.69
N ALA A 713 8.04 6.30 26.05
CA ALA A 713 8.08 7.74 25.91
C ALA A 713 7.47 8.41 27.14
N SER A 714 8.18 9.36 27.73
CA SER A 714 7.69 10.17 28.86
C SER A 714 8.51 11.46 29.06
N SER A 715 7.82 12.58 29.31
CA SER A 715 8.46 13.83 29.75
C SER A 715 8.98 13.77 31.19
N GLU A 716 8.63 12.71 31.92
CA GLU A 716 8.95 12.53 33.33
C GLU A 716 9.87 11.32 33.53
N ILE A 717 10.80 11.43 34.49
CA ILE A 717 11.64 10.32 34.94
C ILE A 717 10.78 9.38 35.80
N PRO A 718 10.78 8.06 35.56
CA PRO A 718 10.01 7.13 36.38
C PRO A 718 10.55 7.10 37.81
N LYS A 719 9.66 7.25 38.79
CA LYS A 719 9.94 7.03 40.23
C LYS A 719 10.38 5.59 40.50
N ARG A 720 9.87 4.64 39.72
CA ARG A 720 10.19 3.21 39.87
C ARG A 720 9.97 2.43 38.58
N VAL A 721 10.95 1.59 38.23
CA VAL A 721 10.83 0.54 37.20
C VAL A 721 10.98 -0.82 37.87
N MET A 722 10.04 -1.73 37.65
CA MET A 722 10.03 -3.09 38.21
C MET A 722 9.95 -4.11 37.08
N GLY A 723 10.53 -5.29 37.29
CA GLY A 723 10.54 -6.38 36.29
C GLY A 723 11.61 -6.25 35.20
N ALA A 724 12.43 -5.21 35.24
CA ALA A 724 13.57 -5.01 34.35
C ALA A 724 14.89 -5.35 35.05
N SER A 725 15.87 -5.85 34.29
CA SER A 725 17.23 -6.14 34.77
C SER A 725 18.09 -4.88 34.94
N GLY A 726 17.74 -3.81 34.24
CA GLY A 726 18.33 -2.48 34.31
C GLY A 726 17.46 -1.49 33.54
N TRP A 727 17.61 -0.20 33.79
CA TRP A 727 16.92 0.83 33.01
C TRP A 727 17.71 2.14 32.99
N SER A 728 17.43 2.96 31.99
CA SER A 728 17.99 4.32 31.83
C SER A 728 16.91 5.30 31.37
N TYR A 729 17.17 6.59 31.54
CA TYR A 729 16.33 7.66 31.01
C TYR A 729 17.18 8.72 30.29
N SER A 730 16.82 9.02 29.05
CA SER A 730 17.50 10.04 28.23
C SER A 730 16.54 10.56 27.16
N ASN A 731 16.54 11.88 26.94
CA ASN A 731 15.82 12.56 25.85
C ASN A 731 14.31 12.21 25.81
N GLY A 732 13.67 12.07 26.96
CA GLY A 732 12.25 11.71 27.05
C GLY A 732 11.94 10.21 26.85
N LEU A 733 12.95 9.35 26.82
CA LEU A 733 12.80 7.90 26.66
C LEU A 733 13.30 7.15 27.89
N VAL A 734 12.46 6.26 28.43
CA VAL A 734 12.84 5.25 29.42
C VAL A 734 13.13 3.95 28.69
N THR A 735 14.37 3.46 28.77
CA THR A 735 14.75 2.16 28.20
C THR A 735 14.93 1.15 29.32
N ALA A 736 14.13 0.08 29.31
CA ALA A 736 14.18 -1.00 30.29
C ALA A 736 14.63 -2.32 29.66
N GLN A 737 15.65 -2.95 30.26
CA GLN A 737 16.31 -4.16 29.77
C GLN A 737 15.63 -5.44 30.29
N ILE A 738 15.21 -6.33 29.39
CA ILE A 738 14.37 -7.49 29.67
C ILE A 738 15.13 -8.79 29.35
N LYS A 739 15.50 -9.54 30.40
CA LYS A 739 16.23 -10.83 30.25
C LYS A 739 15.32 -12.06 30.32
N GLN A 740 14.08 -11.89 30.77
CA GLN A 740 13.13 -12.99 30.93
C GLN A 740 11.71 -12.47 30.74
N GLN A 741 10.81 -13.37 30.33
CA GLN A 741 9.38 -13.10 30.24
C GLN A 741 8.80 -12.72 31.61
N GLY A 742 7.76 -11.91 31.61
CA GLY A 742 7.12 -11.44 32.83
C GLY A 742 6.61 -10.01 32.75
N ARG A 743 6.14 -9.52 33.89
CA ARG A 743 5.54 -8.19 34.03
C ARG A 743 6.58 -7.11 34.29
N VAL A 744 6.56 -6.07 33.46
CA VAL A 744 7.32 -4.84 33.63
C VAL A 744 6.37 -3.72 34.03
N VAL A 745 6.74 -2.93 35.04
CA VAL A 745 5.92 -1.81 35.52
C VAL A 745 6.79 -0.57 35.63
N MET A 746 6.36 0.52 34.99
CA MET A 746 6.99 1.83 35.09
C MET A 746 6.01 2.80 35.75
N LYS A 747 6.41 3.41 36.87
CA LYS A 747 5.60 4.40 37.60
C LYS A 747 6.28 5.76 37.51
N PHE A 748 5.57 6.76 36.95
CA PHE A 748 6.08 8.12 36.76
C PHE A 748 5.68 9.08 37.87
#